data_AF-A0A1B9JUZ7-F1
#
_entry.id   AF-A0A1B9JUZ7-F1
#
_cell.length_a   1.000
_cell.length_b   1.000
_cell.length_c   1.000
_cell.angle_alpha   90.00
_cell.angle_beta   90.00
_cell.angle_gamma   90.00
#
_symmetry.space_group_name_H-M   'P 1'
#
loop_
_entity.id
_entity.type
_entity.pdbx_description
1 polymer ?
#
loop_
_entity_poly.entity_id
_entity_poly.type
_entity_poly.pdbx_seq_one_letter_code
_entity_poly.pdbx_strand_id
1 'polypeptide(L)'
;MQLPNFNVKTLLSLLLFSFTVIPISLHAQQDIQTDSSQNYSISAPDWLLTEEAVYYDGDSDDLVTAGLGFTILSTSIYTPHFSDPTQPTVQELRQAKLNRFININNGEGTLFGFRRQELTPLFDGKIPGFEILATLKLEQEKVGMLLQIPLDFDKNKPCIVAVPATDSDGLYNAKDVQIRGLWGLRHNCAVVYNDKGLGNGIYDIEHKRGYAINGQTQSTNLLFEPTIFNRDRFIQKYPNRYAIKQLHSRLNSEERWGEFVLKSIEFAFYALNTQFPSESEFHFNKDNTLVLVYGASDGGGAALKAGELDTDNVIKGIVAVNPQIQPNVENSTVSIQYNKSAPQKIDYRSIADYSSYASLYIPCAIPAIVAKHKTINIPFADKYLFSQNRCDALKKENLLTKGTPEEALEKLHRYGWTPSMDIQLPYFYYKETIGLPYQYISAYGHFDVTDRMCGYSVASTQQNPINYQGKVAPLQKVTFQQLWSFATGHLPIWLTDDSTALALVNNEDAYSPRSDFFSGSDNHNAIDYNAKGAICLYKKLTHPRVKFGINQVRASANLHGIKTLIVHARHNVKQLPDYTARAYVALNSQVEGNASQLRYYEIDNTSYLDGTYPFDNALLPIDYYGEDAMEWLWFHLTNHATLPESQVVRAKARGGKMGFVPQLTENTLVPISQTPNQQDVITTENGKIILPN
;
A
#
# COMPACT_ATOMS: atom_id res chain seq x y z
N MET A 1 29.64 -40.65 -21.49
CA MET A 1 30.55 -41.80 -21.30
C MET A 1 30.09 -42.51 -20.02
N GLN A 2 28.94 -43.19 -20.11
CA GLN A 2 28.74 -44.65 -20.05
C GLN A 2 28.97 -45.28 -18.67
N LEU A 3 27.83 -45.54 -18.01
CA LEU A 3 27.59 -46.44 -16.87
C LEU A 3 27.78 -47.92 -17.26
N PRO A 4 27.91 -48.84 -16.29
CA PRO A 4 27.48 -50.22 -16.47
C PRO A 4 26.19 -50.54 -15.71
N ASN A 5 25.39 -51.39 -16.37
CA ASN A 5 24.09 -51.94 -16.03
C ASN A 5 24.14 -52.97 -14.89
N PHE A 6 23.01 -53.17 -14.18
CA PHE A 6 22.62 -54.48 -13.67
C PHE A 6 21.10 -54.70 -13.78
N ASN A 7 20.71 -55.83 -14.38
CA ASN A 7 19.34 -56.24 -14.68
C ASN A 7 19.12 -57.70 -14.21
N VAL A 8 18.32 -57.87 -13.16
CA VAL A 8 17.14 -58.76 -12.96
C VAL A 8 17.15 -60.27 -13.32
N LYS A 9 16.68 -61.07 -12.32
CA LYS A 9 15.88 -62.34 -12.28
C LYS A 9 16.53 -63.73 -12.42
N THR A 10 16.30 -64.58 -11.39
CA THR A 10 15.63 -65.91 -11.41
C THR A 10 15.40 -66.36 -9.93
N LEU A 11 14.33 -67.02 -9.47
CA LEU A 11 13.92 -68.41 -9.77
C LEU A 11 12.51 -68.77 -9.20
N LEU A 12 11.85 -69.70 -9.90
CA LEU A 12 10.55 -70.39 -9.74
C LEU A 12 10.46 -71.31 -8.49
N SER A 13 9.36 -71.37 -7.71
CA SER A 13 8.07 -72.11 -7.83
C SER A 13 8.08 -73.60 -7.44
N LEU A 14 7.17 -74.05 -6.55
CA LEU A 14 6.63 -75.44 -6.47
C LEU A 14 5.35 -75.45 -5.59
N LEU A 15 4.17 -75.68 -6.19
CA LEU A 15 3.32 -76.91 -6.18
C LEU A 15 2.38 -77.03 -4.94
N LEU A 16 1.16 -77.57 -4.94
CA LEU A 16 0.06 -77.94 -5.86
C LEU A 16 -0.99 -78.62 -4.93
N PHE A 17 -2.27 -78.72 -5.36
CA PHE A 17 -3.38 -79.61 -4.92
C PHE A 17 -4.63 -78.80 -4.55
N SER A 18 -5.88 -79.14 -4.89
CA SER A 18 -6.53 -79.95 -5.93
C SER A 18 -8.04 -79.73 -5.73
N PHE A 19 -8.80 -79.76 -6.83
CA PHE A 19 -10.25 -79.54 -6.92
C PHE A 19 -11.09 -80.54 -6.11
N THR A 20 -12.26 -80.10 -5.62
CA THR A 20 -13.56 -80.71 -5.94
C THR A 20 -14.73 -79.77 -5.55
N VAL A 21 -15.71 -79.71 -6.43
CA VAL A 21 -16.97 -78.94 -6.38
C VAL A 21 -18.05 -79.77 -5.68
N ILE A 22 -18.97 -79.13 -4.94
CA ILE A 22 -20.46 -79.33 -4.94
C ILE A 22 -21.12 -78.39 -3.90
N PRO A 23 -22.38 -77.96 -4.12
CA PRO A 23 -22.91 -76.67 -3.66
C PRO A 23 -23.94 -76.79 -2.50
N ILE A 24 -24.55 -75.63 -2.17
CA ILE A 24 -25.85 -75.40 -1.49
C ILE A 24 -25.78 -74.90 -0.03
N SER A 25 -25.98 -73.58 0.07
CA SER A 25 -26.91 -72.84 0.96
C SER A 25 -26.88 -73.02 2.48
N LEU A 26 -26.49 -71.97 3.23
CA LEU A 26 -27.39 -71.07 4.00
C LEU A 26 -26.56 -70.13 4.91
N HIS A 27 -26.92 -68.84 4.88
CA HIS A 27 -26.84 -67.80 5.93
C HIS A 27 -25.75 -67.85 7.02
N ALA A 28 -24.88 -66.84 7.01
CA ALA A 28 -24.78 -65.87 8.11
C ALA A 28 -23.93 -64.67 7.66
N GLN A 29 -24.58 -63.53 7.51
CA GLN A 29 -23.95 -62.24 7.28
C GLN A 29 -23.46 -61.74 8.64
N GLN A 30 -22.14 -61.62 8.80
CA GLN A 30 -21.53 -60.83 9.85
C GLN A 30 -20.60 -59.82 9.20
N ASP A 31 -21.02 -58.57 9.31
CA ASP A 31 -20.32 -57.37 8.87
C ASP A 31 -18.92 -57.32 9.44
N ILE A 32 -17.94 -57.16 8.56
CA ILE A 32 -16.70 -56.46 8.89
C ILE A 32 -16.75 -55.20 8.04
N GLN A 33 -17.34 -54.14 8.62
CA GLN A 33 -17.11 -52.77 8.17
C GLN A 33 -15.61 -52.50 8.30
N THR A 34 -14.90 -52.52 7.19
CA THR A 34 -13.66 -51.77 7.07
C THR A 34 -14.06 -50.30 7.11
N ASP A 35 -13.81 -49.68 8.27
CA ASP A 35 -14.00 -48.25 8.50
C ASP A 35 -13.24 -47.50 7.41
N SER A 36 -14.00 -46.83 6.54
CA SER A 36 -13.45 -45.97 5.51
C SER A 36 -12.77 -44.81 6.22
N SER A 37 -11.45 -44.68 6.07
CA SER A 37 -10.77 -43.42 6.32
C SER A 37 -11.47 -42.35 5.48
N GLN A 38 -12.34 -41.54 6.10
CA GLN A 38 -12.92 -40.39 5.45
C GLN A 38 -11.77 -39.43 5.16
N ASN A 39 -11.32 -39.40 3.90
CA ASN A 39 -10.50 -38.31 3.41
C ASN A 39 -11.38 -37.07 3.37
N TYR A 40 -11.40 -36.32 4.46
CA TYR A 40 -11.97 -34.98 4.49
C TYR A 40 -11.14 -34.10 3.54
N SER A 41 -11.71 -33.79 2.38
CA SER A 41 -11.07 -32.93 1.38
C SER A 41 -11.53 -31.50 1.64
N ILE A 42 -10.65 -30.66 2.17
CA ILE A 42 -10.91 -29.22 2.34
C ILE A 42 -11.16 -28.63 0.95
N SER A 43 -12.40 -28.20 0.68
CA SER A 43 -12.77 -27.59 -0.61
C SER A 43 -12.32 -26.14 -0.66
N ALA A 44 -11.66 -25.76 -1.76
CA ALA A 44 -11.36 -24.36 -2.04
C ALA A 44 -12.67 -23.53 -2.13
N PRO A 45 -12.71 -22.31 -1.61
CA PRO A 45 -13.83 -21.41 -1.85
C PRO A 45 -14.00 -21.11 -3.35
N ASP A 46 -15.25 -21.03 -3.84
CA ASP A 46 -15.55 -20.83 -5.27
C ASP A 46 -14.97 -19.54 -5.88
N TRP A 47 -14.70 -18.53 -5.03
CA TRP A 47 -14.13 -17.24 -5.44
C TRP A 47 -12.60 -17.27 -5.55
N LEU A 48 -11.94 -18.32 -5.05
CA LEU A 48 -10.49 -18.46 -4.97
C LEU A 48 -9.93 -19.21 -6.17
N LEU A 49 -8.96 -18.62 -6.84
CA LEU A 49 -8.14 -19.28 -7.86
C LEU A 49 -6.69 -19.32 -7.40
N THR A 50 -6.20 -20.49 -6.98
CA THR A 50 -4.78 -20.68 -6.69
C THR A 50 -3.99 -20.70 -8.01
N GLU A 51 -2.94 -19.90 -8.10
CA GLU A 51 -2.16 -19.70 -9.32
C GLU A 51 -0.83 -20.46 -9.24
N GLU A 52 -0.09 -20.30 -8.13
CA GLU A 52 1.26 -20.85 -7.97
C GLU A 52 1.57 -21.13 -6.49
N ALA A 53 2.37 -22.15 -6.21
CA ALA A 53 2.94 -22.42 -4.90
C ALA A 53 4.43 -22.77 -5.04
N VAL A 54 5.29 -22.04 -4.33
CA VAL A 54 6.76 -22.15 -4.42
C VAL A 54 7.35 -22.33 -3.03
N TYR A 55 8.38 -23.17 -2.91
CA TYR A 55 9.19 -23.28 -1.71
C TYR A 55 10.52 -22.57 -1.92
N TYR A 56 10.94 -21.77 -0.94
CA TYR A 56 12.24 -21.10 -0.90
C TYR A 56 13.11 -21.65 0.23
N ASP A 57 14.37 -21.90 -0.08
CA ASP A 57 15.33 -22.60 0.78
C ASP A 57 15.99 -21.70 1.85
N GLY A 58 15.88 -20.38 1.72
CA GLY A 58 16.53 -19.41 2.59
C GLY A 58 18.02 -19.19 2.30
N ASP A 59 18.56 -19.81 1.25
CA ASP A 59 19.95 -19.67 0.80
C ASP A 59 19.99 -18.96 -0.56
N SER A 60 19.47 -19.60 -1.61
CA SER A 60 19.42 -19.05 -2.97
C SER A 60 18.27 -18.05 -3.15
N ASP A 61 17.17 -18.25 -2.43
CA ASP A 61 15.99 -17.39 -2.45
C ASP A 61 15.27 -17.47 -1.09
N ASP A 62 14.43 -16.49 -0.78
CA ASP A 62 13.75 -16.39 0.50
C ASP A 62 12.44 -15.59 0.39
N LEU A 63 11.61 -15.66 1.44
CA LEU A 63 10.30 -15.01 1.47
C LEU A 63 10.38 -13.47 1.48
N VAL A 64 11.47 -12.87 1.95
CA VAL A 64 11.51 -11.45 2.31
C VAL A 64 12.41 -10.62 1.38
N THR A 65 13.55 -11.16 0.97
CA THR A 65 14.56 -10.43 0.21
C THR A 65 14.78 -10.95 -1.20
N ALA A 66 14.04 -11.98 -1.62
CA ALA A 66 14.21 -12.65 -2.89
C ALA A 66 15.67 -13.07 -3.17
N GLY A 67 16.33 -13.61 -2.14
CA GLY A 67 17.72 -14.06 -2.20
C GLY A 67 18.78 -12.98 -2.02
N LEU A 68 18.42 -11.68 -1.99
CA LEU A 68 19.37 -10.57 -1.86
C LEU A 68 20.08 -10.54 -0.51
N GLY A 69 19.35 -10.84 0.57
CA GLY A 69 19.79 -10.65 1.95
C GLY A 69 19.83 -9.18 2.39
N PHE A 70 19.71 -8.96 3.70
CA PHE A 70 19.67 -7.59 4.25
C PHE A 70 21.04 -6.89 4.24
N THR A 71 22.16 -7.62 4.22
CA THR A 71 23.48 -7.01 4.13
C THR A 71 23.64 -6.26 2.81
N ILE A 72 23.25 -6.85 1.67
CA ILE A 72 23.34 -6.17 0.37
C ILE A 72 22.42 -4.94 0.35
N LEU A 73 21.16 -5.11 0.76
CA LEU A 73 20.14 -4.06 0.77
C LEU A 73 20.54 -2.87 1.66
N SER A 74 21.32 -3.09 2.73
CA SER A 74 21.68 -2.07 3.71
C SER A 74 23.08 -1.47 3.56
N THR A 75 23.91 -2.01 2.66
CA THR A 75 25.30 -1.54 2.46
C THR A 75 25.54 -0.83 1.14
N SER A 76 24.74 -1.13 0.11
CA SER A 76 24.93 -0.55 -1.21
C SER A 76 23.61 -0.40 -1.96
N ILE A 77 23.55 0.57 -2.88
CA ILE A 77 22.44 0.67 -3.83
C ILE A 77 22.63 -0.45 -4.85
N TYR A 78 21.88 -1.54 -4.68
CA TYR A 78 21.87 -2.64 -5.63
C TYR A 78 21.05 -2.25 -6.87
N THR A 79 21.62 -2.46 -8.06
CA THR A 79 20.91 -2.28 -9.33
C THR A 79 20.48 -3.65 -9.84
N PRO A 80 19.18 -3.94 -9.92
CA PRO A 80 18.70 -5.23 -10.42
C PRO A 80 19.20 -5.50 -11.83
N HIS A 81 19.77 -6.69 -12.03
CA HIS A 81 20.22 -7.14 -13.33
C HIS A 81 19.18 -8.08 -13.94
N PHE A 82 18.80 -7.82 -15.19
CA PHE A 82 17.94 -8.69 -15.97
C PHE A 82 18.76 -9.28 -17.12
N SER A 83 18.84 -10.60 -17.17
CA SER A 83 19.61 -11.34 -18.19
C SER A 83 19.06 -11.07 -19.60
N ASP A 84 17.73 -11.09 -19.73
CA ASP A 84 17.00 -10.58 -20.89
C ASP A 84 15.92 -9.59 -20.42
N PRO A 85 16.13 -8.26 -20.54
CA PRO A 85 15.13 -7.26 -20.15
C PRO A 85 13.78 -7.39 -20.86
N THR A 86 13.71 -8.07 -22.01
CA THR A 86 12.46 -8.28 -22.75
C THR A 86 11.70 -9.54 -22.32
N GLN A 87 12.37 -10.43 -21.58
CA GLN A 87 11.80 -11.67 -21.03
C GLN A 87 12.40 -11.95 -19.64
N PRO A 88 12.19 -11.06 -18.67
CA PRO A 88 12.69 -11.27 -17.33
C PRO A 88 11.99 -12.47 -16.68
N THR A 89 12.75 -13.23 -15.89
CA THR A 89 12.19 -14.33 -15.10
C THR A 89 11.35 -13.78 -13.93
N VAL A 90 10.49 -14.62 -13.35
CA VAL A 90 9.72 -14.27 -12.13
C VAL A 90 10.66 -13.89 -11.00
N GLN A 91 11.74 -14.64 -10.82
CA GLN A 91 12.75 -14.36 -9.79
C GLN A 91 13.42 -13.00 -10.00
N GLU A 92 13.87 -12.67 -11.21
CA GLU A 92 14.47 -11.36 -11.50
C GLU A 92 13.48 -10.20 -11.24
N LEU A 93 12.20 -10.38 -11.59
CA LEU A 93 11.15 -9.39 -11.32
C LEU A 93 10.91 -9.21 -9.82
N ARG A 94 10.79 -10.32 -9.07
CA ARG A 94 10.57 -10.35 -7.61
C ARG A 94 11.75 -9.73 -6.88
N GLN A 95 12.97 -10.08 -7.27
CA GLN A 95 14.21 -9.48 -6.76
C GLN A 95 14.27 -7.98 -7.04
N ALA A 96 13.93 -7.55 -8.26
CA ALA A 96 13.89 -6.12 -8.59
C ALA A 96 12.81 -5.35 -7.82
N LYS A 97 11.66 -5.99 -7.56
CA LYS A 97 10.51 -5.40 -6.86
C LYS A 97 10.73 -5.27 -5.35
N LEU A 98 11.40 -6.25 -4.74
CA LEU A 98 11.80 -6.23 -3.33
C LEU A 98 13.14 -5.52 -3.09
N ASN A 99 13.82 -5.08 -4.15
CA ASN A 99 15.03 -4.29 -4.01
C ASN A 99 14.73 -2.86 -3.56
N ARG A 100 15.36 -2.47 -2.45
CA ARG A 100 15.44 -1.06 -2.01
C ARG A 100 16.72 -0.84 -1.24
N PHE A 101 17.26 0.38 -1.28
CA PHE A 101 18.36 0.74 -0.41
C PHE A 101 17.84 1.07 0.99
N ILE A 102 18.35 0.33 1.99
CA ILE A 102 18.04 0.55 3.40
C ILE A 102 19.16 1.36 4.03
N ASN A 103 18.91 2.65 4.23
CA ASN A 103 19.85 3.50 4.94
C ASN A 103 19.75 3.26 6.46
N ILE A 104 20.68 2.49 7.01
CA ILE A 104 20.73 2.17 8.45
C ILE A 104 20.87 3.40 9.34
N ASN A 105 21.32 4.55 8.80
CA ASN A 105 21.35 5.80 9.57
C ASN A 105 19.93 6.28 9.94
N ASN A 106 18.90 5.74 9.28
CA ASN A 106 17.50 5.96 9.61
C ASN A 106 16.99 5.01 10.71
N GLY A 107 17.85 4.22 11.35
CA GLY A 107 17.47 3.33 12.44
C GLY A 107 16.92 1.98 11.99
N GLU A 108 16.53 1.80 10.73
CA GLU A 108 16.16 0.49 10.20
C GLU A 108 17.39 -0.43 10.19
N GLY A 109 17.26 -1.67 10.66
CA GLY A 109 18.40 -2.57 10.86
C GLY A 109 18.99 -2.52 12.27
N THR A 110 18.64 -1.51 13.07
CA THR A 110 19.16 -1.31 14.44
C THR A 110 18.07 -1.10 15.49
N LEU A 111 17.05 -0.29 15.18
CA LEU A 111 15.97 0.13 16.08
C LEU A 111 14.63 -0.50 15.70
N PHE A 112 14.43 -0.85 14.42
CA PHE A 112 13.27 -1.56 13.91
C PHE A 112 13.62 -2.33 12.63
N GLY A 113 12.71 -3.17 12.16
CA GLY A 113 12.83 -3.99 10.96
C GLY A 113 13.75 -5.19 11.19
N PHE A 114 14.63 -5.45 10.22
CA PHE A 114 15.66 -6.47 10.39
C PHE A 114 16.64 -6.09 11.52
N ARG A 115 17.32 -7.07 12.12
CA ARG A 115 18.30 -6.80 13.20
C ARG A 115 19.70 -7.15 12.73
N ARG A 116 20.51 -6.13 12.43
CA ARG A 116 21.85 -6.31 11.87
C ARG A 116 22.78 -7.13 12.75
N GLN A 117 22.66 -6.99 14.08
CA GLN A 117 23.46 -7.78 15.03
C GLN A 117 23.15 -9.28 15.01
N GLU A 118 22.00 -9.68 14.45
CA GLU A 118 21.58 -11.08 14.32
C GLU A 118 21.97 -11.67 12.96
N LEU A 119 22.54 -10.87 12.04
CA LEU A 119 22.95 -11.32 10.72
C LEU A 119 24.32 -12.02 10.77
N THR A 120 24.46 -13.10 10.00
CA THR A 120 25.73 -13.77 9.75
C THR A 120 25.93 -13.98 8.24
N PRO A 121 27.15 -14.23 7.75
CA PRO A 121 27.36 -14.54 6.32
C PRO A 121 26.56 -15.76 5.83
N LEU A 122 26.18 -16.67 6.73
CA LEU A 122 25.37 -17.86 6.43
C LEU A 122 23.87 -17.63 6.65
N PHE A 123 23.50 -16.55 7.34
CA PHE A 123 22.12 -16.22 7.70
C PHE A 123 21.94 -14.70 7.63
N ASP A 124 21.79 -14.20 6.40
CA ASP A 124 21.67 -12.76 6.12
C ASP A 124 20.22 -12.24 6.28
N GLY A 125 19.53 -12.75 7.31
CA GLY A 125 18.13 -12.43 7.62
C GLY A 125 17.12 -12.99 6.62
N LYS A 126 17.54 -13.91 5.76
CA LYS A 126 16.70 -14.65 4.82
C LYS A 126 15.76 -15.60 5.57
N ILE A 127 14.50 -15.67 5.12
CA ILE A 127 13.48 -16.53 5.74
C ILE A 127 13.04 -17.61 4.74
N PRO A 128 13.33 -18.91 5.00
CA PRO A 128 12.84 -20.01 4.18
C PRO A 128 11.35 -20.26 4.42
N GLY A 129 10.67 -20.85 3.43
CA GLY A 129 9.27 -21.23 3.58
C GLY A 129 8.51 -21.32 2.26
N PHE A 130 7.18 -21.34 2.35
CA PHE A 130 6.29 -21.44 1.21
C PHE A 130 5.67 -20.09 0.86
N GLU A 131 5.53 -19.84 -0.44
CA GLU A 131 4.82 -18.71 -1.00
C GLU A 131 3.71 -19.23 -1.93
N ILE A 132 2.47 -18.82 -1.69
CA ILE A 132 1.30 -19.26 -2.45
C ILE A 132 0.61 -18.02 -3.03
N LEU A 133 0.61 -17.92 -4.35
CA LEU A 133 -0.09 -16.88 -5.10
C LEU A 133 -1.50 -17.33 -5.45
N ALA A 134 -2.46 -16.44 -5.24
CA ALA A 134 -3.84 -16.69 -5.60
C ALA A 134 -4.52 -15.41 -6.07
N THR A 135 -5.55 -15.60 -6.87
CA THR A 135 -6.46 -14.54 -7.28
C THR A 135 -7.80 -14.75 -6.58
N LEU A 136 -8.36 -13.68 -6.00
CA LEU A 136 -9.79 -13.59 -5.74
C LEU A 136 -10.50 -13.04 -6.97
N LYS A 137 -11.58 -13.71 -7.38
CA LYS A 137 -12.43 -13.30 -8.49
C LYS A 137 -13.86 -13.10 -8.02
N LEU A 138 -14.28 -11.84 -7.93
CA LEU A 138 -15.65 -11.45 -7.59
C LEU A 138 -16.19 -10.56 -8.70
N GLU A 139 -17.16 -11.09 -9.45
CA GLU A 139 -17.74 -10.42 -10.63
C GLU A 139 -16.65 -9.99 -11.65
N GLN A 140 -16.47 -8.68 -11.83
CA GLN A 140 -15.46 -8.08 -12.73
C GLN A 140 -14.14 -7.76 -12.03
N GLU A 141 -14.09 -7.95 -10.71
CA GLU A 141 -12.95 -7.56 -9.88
C GLU A 141 -12.02 -8.75 -9.65
N LYS A 142 -10.74 -8.53 -9.99
CA LYS A 142 -9.65 -9.47 -9.76
C LYS A 142 -8.74 -8.88 -8.69
N VAL A 143 -8.54 -9.56 -7.58
CA VAL A 143 -7.68 -9.10 -6.47
C VAL A 143 -6.54 -10.10 -6.32
N GLY A 144 -5.30 -9.62 -6.37
CA GLY A 144 -4.15 -10.46 -6.09
C GLY A 144 -4.06 -10.75 -4.59
N MET A 145 -3.65 -11.97 -4.24
CA MET A 145 -3.33 -12.38 -2.88
C MET A 145 -2.04 -13.21 -2.87
N LEU A 146 -1.31 -13.09 -1.77
CA LEU A 146 -0.06 -13.81 -1.53
C LEU A 146 -0.06 -14.34 -0.11
N LEU A 147 0.16 -15.63 0.10
CA LEU A 147 0.38 -16.18 1.43
C LEU A 147 1.84 -16.63 1.56
N GLN A 148 2.50 -16.18 2.62
CA GLN A 148 3.83 -16.63 3.03
C GLN A 148 3.71 -17.44 4.32
N ILE A 149 4.23 -18.66 4.31
CA ILE A 149 4.27 -19.55 5.47
C ILE A 149 5.75 -19.83 5.78
N PRO A 150 6.30 -19.32 6.88
CA PRO A 150 7.69 -19.56 7.22
C PRO A 150 7.90 -21.03 7.58
N LEU A 151 9.10 -21.56 7.35
CA LEU A 151 9.43 -22.96 7.64
C LEU A 151 9.17 -23.35 9.11
N ASP A 152 9.32 -22.39 10.02
CA ASP A 152 9.17 -22.52 11.46
C ASP A 152 7.80 -22.07 11.98
N PHE A 153 6.77 -21.98 11.12
CA PHE A 153 5.38 -21.69 11.51
C PHE A 153 4.92 -22.50 12.75
N ASP A 154 4.47 -21.82 13.81
CA ASP A 154 4.08 -22.47 15.07
C ASP A 154 2.65 -22.99 15.00
N LYS A 155 2.50 -24.29 14.75
CA LYS A 155 1.19 -24.97 14.67
C LYS A 155 0.47 -25.07 16.01
N ASN A 156 1.18 -24.94 17.13
CA ASN A 156 0.58 -25.01 18.47
C ASN A 156 0.05 -23.66 18.94
N LYS A 157 0.58 -22.57 18.38
CA LYS A 157 0.13 -21.19 18.61
C LYS A 157 -0.04 -20.49 17.26
N PRO A 158 -0.96 -20.99 16.41
CA PRO A 158 -1.06 -20.51 15.05
C PRO A 158 -1.45 -19.04 15.04
N CYS A 159 -0.79 -18.27 14.17
CA CYS A 159 -1.12 -16.87 13.95
C CYS A 159 -1.05 -16.50 12.46
N ILE A 160 -1.92 -15.57 12.08
CA ILE A 160 -2.00 -14.99 10.74
C ILE A 160 -1.86 -13.48 10.87
N VAL A 161 -0.95 -12.89 10.10
CA VAL A 161 -0.86 -11.44 9.93
C VAL A 161 -1.31 -11.08 8.52
N ALA A 162 -2.44 -10.39 8.40
CA ALA A 162 -2.88 -9.85 7.13
C ALA A 162 -2.24 -8.48 6.88
N VAL A 163 -1.63 -8.29 5.72
CA VAL A 163 -0.95 -7.06 5.30
C VAL A 163 -1.57 -6.58 3.98
N PRO A 164 -2.62 -5.74 4.04
CA PRO A 164 -3.17 -5.10 2.86
C PRO A 164 -2.13 -4.13 2.29
N ALA A 165 -1.91 -4.16 0.98
CA ALA A 165 -0.83 -3.41 0.35
C ALA A 165 -0.91 -1.90 0.64
N THR A 166 0.24 -1.24 0.76
CA THR A 166 0.35 0.22 0.88
C THR A 166 0.01 0.89 -0.45
N ASP A 167 -0.70 2.03 -0.38
CA ASP A 167 -1.12 2.81 -1.56
C ASP A 167 -1.77 1.92 -2.65
N SER A 168 -1.49 2.15 -3.93
CA SER A 168 -2.00 1.37 -5.06
C SER A 168 -1.06 0.26 -5.53
N ASP A 169 -0.07 -0.06 -4.70
CA ASP A 169 0.96 -1.03 -5.04
C ASP A 169 0.41 -2.47 -5.11
N GLY A 170 1.25 -3.42 -5.50
CA GLY A 170 0.94 -4.85 -5.55
C GLY A 170 1.46 -5.61 -4.33
N LEU A 171 1.39 -6.93 -4.43
CA LEU A 171 1.69 -7.88 -3.34
C LEU A 171 3.13 -7.80 -2.80
N TYR A 172 4.08 -7.43 -3.65
CA TYR A 172 5.49 -7.38 -3.33
C TYR A 172 5.97 -5.95 -3.04
N ASN A 173 5.15 -5.10 -2.42
CA ASN A 173 5.66 -3.83 -1.91
C ASN A 173 6.79 -4.10 -0.90
N ALA A 174 7.98 -3.55 -1.16
CA ALA A 174 9.17 -3.89 -0.38
C ALA A 174 9.04 -3.55 1.10
N LYS A 175 8.36 -2.45 1.47
CA LYS A 175 8.14 -2.12 2.89
C LYS A 175 7.10 -3.00 3.55
N ASP A 176 6.03 -3.33 2.83
CA ASP A 176 5.02 -4.26 3.35
C ASP A 176 5.63 -5.64 3.63
N VAL A 177 6.47 -6.16 2.72
CA VAL A 177 7.12 -7.46 2.93
C VAL A 177 8.26 -7.38 3.96
N GLN A 178 9.14 -6.38 3.88
CA GLN A 178 10.39 -6.32 4.67
C GLN A 178 10.25 -5.65 6.03
N ILE A 179 9.10 -5.07 6.36
CA ILE A 179 8.81 -4.51 7.69
C ILE A 179 7.58 -5.19 8.27
N ARG A 180 6.40 -5.03 7.64
CA ARG A 180 5.12 -5.51 8.20
C ARG A 180 5.02 -7.03 8.18
N GLY A 181 5.30 -7.62 7.04
CA GLY A 181 5.34 -9.06 6.85
C GLY A 181 6.50 -9.70 7.57
N LEU A 182 7.69 -9.10 7.50
CA LEU A 182 8.85 -9.54 8.26
C LEU A 182 8.53 -9.64 9.76
N TRP A 183 7.82 -8.67 10.34
CA TRP A 183 7.38 -8.73 11.73
C TRP A 183 6.59 -10.01 12.01
N GLY A 184 5.59 -10.34 11.17
CA GLY A 184 4.78 -11.55 11.32
C GLY A 184 5.59 -12.84 11.15
N LEU A 185 6.44 -12.91 10.13
CA LEU A 185 7.29 -14.08 9.88
C LEU A 185 8.26 -14.34 11.04
N ARG A 186 8.81 -13.29 11.66
CA ARG A 186 9.68 -13.41 12.84
C ARG A 186 8.97 -13.84 14.12
N HIS A 187 7.64 -13.73 14.15
CA HIS A 187 6.78 -14.26 15.20
C HIS A 187 6.21 -15.65 14.85
N ASN A 188 6.81 -16.32 13.85
CA ASN A 188 6.39 -17.63 13.35
C ASN A 188 4.93 -17.66 12.86
N CYS A 189 4.40 -16.51 12.45
CA CYS A 189 3.07 -16.38 11.87
C CYS A 189 3.11 -16.61 10.35
N ALA A 190 2.01 -17.12 9.81
CA ALA A 190 1.76 -17.00 8.38
C ALA A 190 1.38 -15.55 8.06
N VAL A 191 1.82 -15.04 6.92
CA VAL A 191 1.55 -13.66 6.49
C VAL A 191 0.82 -13.66 5.18
N VAL A 192 -0.36 -13.04 5.14
CA VAL A 192 -1.17 -12.94 3.93
C VAL A 192 -1.27 -11.50 3.44
N TYR A 193 -0.94 -11.27 2.17
CA TYR A 193 -1.02 -9.96 1.52
C TYR A 193 -2.18 -9.95 0.52
N ASN A 194 -2.75 -8.77 0.30
CA ASN A 194 -3.68 -8.54 -0.80
C ASN A 194 -3.45 -7.16 -1.41
N ASP A 195 -3.69 -7.03 -2.72
CA ASP A 195 -3.48 -5.79 -3.47
C ASP A 195 -4.68 -4.82 -3.43
N LYS A 196 -5.73 -5.19 -2.68
CA LYS A 196 -6.99 -4.46 -2.51
C LYS A 196 -7.67 -4.06 -3.83
N GLY A 197 -7.46 -4.84 -4.89
CA GLY A 197 -8.01 -4.57 -6.22
C GLY A 197 -7.18 -3.59 -7.06
N LEU A 198 -6.01 -3.15 -6.60
CA LEU A 198 -5.19 -2.11 -7.25
C LEU A 198 -4.00 -2.70 -8.02
N GLY A 199 -3.11 -3.42 -7.33
CA GLY A 199 -2.17 -4.40 -7.90
C GLY A 199 -1.14 -3.92 -8.92
N ASN A 200 -0.96 -2.60 -9.11
CA ASN A 200 -0.21 -2.03 -10.24
C ASN A 200 -0.55 -2.65 -11.61
N GLY A 201 -1.83 -2.92 -11.89
CA GLY A 201 -2.23 -3.42 -13.20
C GLY A 201 -1.97 -2.36 -14.28
N ILE A 202 -0.85 -2.45 -15.01
CA ILE A 202 -0.53 -1.62 -16.17
C ILE A 202 -0.83 -2.42 -17.43
N TYR A 203 -1.50 -1.79 -18.38
CA TYR A 203 -1.82 -2.36 -19.68
C TYR A 203 -1.24 -1.49 -20.81
N ASP A 204 -0.41 -2.11 -21.66
CA ASP A 204 0.12 -1.56 -22.90
C ASP A 204 -0.96 -1.67 -23.99
N ILE A 205 -1.60 -0.54 -24.29
CA ILE A 205 -2.76 -0.47 -25.19
C ILE A 205 -2.39 -0.84 -26.63
N GLU A 206 -1.17 -0.49 -27.03
CA GLU A 206 -0.69 -0.70 -28.39
C GLU A 206 -0.39 -2.17 -28.64
N HIS A 207 0.34 -2.80 -27.71
CA HIS A 207 0.80 -4.19 -27.83
C HIS A 207 -0.14 -5.22 -27.20
N LYS A 208 -1.28 -4.81 -26.61
CA LYS A 208 -2.29 -5.68 -26.00
C LYS A 208 -1.71 -6.65 -24.97
N ARG A 209 -0.99 -6.10 -23.99
CA ARG A 209 -0.33 -6.88 -22.95
C ARG A 209 -0.39 -6.16 -21.61
N GLY A 210 -0.39 -6.93 -20.54
CA GLY A 210 -0.30 -6.45 -19.17
C GLY A 210 0.45 -7.46 -18.32
N TYR A 211 0.25 -7.40 -17.00
CA TYR A 211 0.91 -8.31 -16.07
C TYR A 211 -0.04 -9.36 -15.49
N ALA A 212 0.46 -10.58 -15.36
CA ALA A 212 -0.06 -11.57 -14.43
C ALA A 212 0.27 -11.18 -12.97
N ILE A 213 -0.26 -11.94 -12.01
CA ILE A 213 -0.08 -11.65 -10.57
C ILE A 213 1.40 -11.71 -10.12
N ASN A 214 2.21 -12.56 -10.76
CA ASN A 214 3.65 -12.71 -10.51
C ASN A 214 4.52 -11.71 -11.30
N GLY A 215 3.90 -10.73 -11.98
CA GLY A 215 4.58 -9.69 -12.74
C GLY A 215 4.96 -10.06 -14.17
N GLN A 216 4.83 -11.33 -14.58
CA GLN A 216 5.13 -11.71 -15.96
C GLN A 216 4.20 -10.99 -16.94
N THR A 217 4.80 -10.53 -18.03
CA THR A 217 4.03 -9.89 -19.11
C THR A 217 3.33 -10.96 -19.95
N GLN A 218 2.01 -10.81 -20.10
CA GLN A 218 1.15 -11.74 -20.83
C GLN A 218 0.09 -10.97 -21.64
N SER A 219 -0.67 -11.67 -22.48
CA SER A 219 -1.83 -11.13 -23.21
C SER A 219 -3.18 -11.60 -22.64
N THR A 220 -3.18 -12.58 -21.75
CA THR A 220 -4.36 -13.16 -21.10
C THR A 220 -4.07 -13.40 -19.62
N ASN A 221 -5.10 -13.73 -18.81
CA ASN A 221 -4.99 -13.91 -17.35
C ASN A 221 -4.38 -12.71 -16.60
N LEU A 222 -4.64 -11.50 -17.10
CA LEU A 222 -4.06 -10.27 -16.56
C LEU A 222 -4.73 -9.85 -15.25
N LEU A 223 -4.01 -9.09 -14.43
CA LEU A 223 -4.59 -8.36 -13.30
C LEU A 223 -5.57 -7.28 -13.75
N PHE A 224 -5.40 -6.77 -14.97
CA PHE A 224 -6.22 -5.71 -15.55
C PHE A 224 -6.13 -5.69 -17.08
N GLU A 225 -7.29 -5.57 -17.72
CA GLU A 225 -7.42 -5.29 -19.14
C GLU A 225 -8.58 -4.30 -19.37
N PRO A 226 -8.34 -3.12 -19.97
CA PRO A 226 -9.40 -2.17 -20.30
C PRO A 226 -10.16 -2.57 -21.56
N THR A 227 -11.45 -2.25 -21.62
CA THR A 227 -12.23 -2.38 -22.86
C THR A 227 -12.16 -1.09 -23.68
N ILE A 228 -11.46 -1.11 -24.81
CA ILE A 228 -11.27 0.07 -25.68
C ILE A 228 -11.94 -0.16 -27.04
N PHE A 229 -13.09 0.50 -27.26
CA PHE A 229 -13.75 0.52 -28.56
C PHE A 229 -12.91 1.30 -29.59
N ASN A 230 -12.77 0.77 -30.81
CA ASN A 230 -11.94 1.36 -31.88
C ASN A 230 -10.49 1.65 -31.44
N ARG A 231 -9.85 0.69 -30.74
CA ARG A 231 -8.48 0.77 -30.23
C ARG A 231 -7.47 1.33 -31.23
N ASP A 232 -7.51 0.91 -32.50
CA ASP A 232 -6.54 1.37 -33.51
C ASP A 232 -6.67 2.88 -33.77
N ARG A 233 -7.90 3.41 -33.78
CA ARG A 233 -8.15 4.86 -33.87
C ARG A 233 -7.69 5.59 -32.61
N PHE A 234 -7.86 4.96 -31.44
CA PHE A 234 -7.36 5.52 -30.18
C PHE A 234 -5.82 5.62 -30.21
N ILE A 235 -5.13 4.57 -30.64
CA ILE A 235 -3.66 4.55 -30.76
C ILE A 235 -3.16 5.59 -31.77
N GLN A 236 -3.81 5.70 -32.94
CA GLN A 236 -3.46 6.72 -33.95
C GLN A 236 -3.57 8.14 -33.40
N LYS A 237 -4.59 8.41 -32.58
CA LYS A 237 -4.81 9.73 -31.98
C LYS A 237 -3.92 9.99 -30.76
N TYR A 238 -3.67 8.95 -29.98
CA TYR A 238 -2.92 9.02 -28.72
C TYR A 238 -1.89 7.87 -28.68
N PRO A 239 -0.75 8.01 -29.38
CA PRO A 239 0.30 6.98 -29.37
C PRO A 239 1.00 6.91 -28.01
N ASN A 240 1.64 5.79 -27.70
CA ASN A 240 2.40 5.57 -26.46
C ASN A 240 1.56 5.71 -25.17
N ARG A 241 0.30 5.26 -25.20
CA ARG A 241 -0.62 5.32 -24.07
C ARG A 241 -0.75 3.98 -23.35
N TYR A 242 -0.92 4.09 -22.04
CA TYR A 242 -1.07 2.97 -21.13
C TYR A 242 -2.34 3.16 -20.31
N ALA A 243 -2.93 2.06 -19.87
CA ALA A 243 -4.01 2.09 -18.89
C ALA A 243 -3.51 1.53 -17.55
N ILE A 244 -3.83 2.22 -16.46
CA ILE A 244 -3.58 1.80 -15.08
C ILE A 244 -4.89 1.34 -14.45
N LYS A 245 -4.90 0.21 -13.75
CA LYS A 245 -6.08 -0.47 -13.20
C LYS A 245 -6.94 0.46 -12.35
N GLN A 246 -6.41 1.03 -11.28
CA GLN A 246 -7.20 1.92 -10.41
C GLN A 246 -7.78 3.13 -11.14
N LEU A 247 -7.08 3.62 -12.16
CA LEU A 247 -7.51 4.78 -12.92
C LEU A 247 -8.59 4.43 -13.96
N HIS A 248 -8.62 3.20 -14.48
CA HIS A 248 -9.39 2.90 -15.70
C HIS A 248 -10.16 1.58 -15.66
N SER A 249 -10.17 0.85 -14.53
CA SER A 249 -10.98 -0.36 -14.36
C SER A 249 -12.47 -0.08 -14.33
N ARG A 250 -12.86 1.19 -14.11
CA ARG A 250 -14.23 1.60 -13.81
C ARG A 250 -14.76 0.95 -12.52
N LEU A 251 -13.87 0.50 -11.64
CA LEU A 251 -14.21 -0.05 -10.33
C LEU A 251 -13.87 0.96 -9.23
N ASN A 252 -14.65 0.93 -8.16
CA ASN A 252 -14.38 1.66 -6.93
C ASN A 252 -13.94 0.68 -5.84
N SER A 253 -12.75 0.07 -6.02
CA SER A 253 -12.26 -1.01 -5.15
C SER A 253 -12.19 -0.62 -3.67
N GLU A 254 -12.05 0.68 -3.35
CA GLU A 254 -12.03 1.19 -1.98
C GLU A 254 -13.31 0.89 -1.19
N GLU A 255 -14.46 0.71 -1.87
CA GLU A 255 -15.72 0.31 -1.25
C GLU A 255 -15.60 -1.07 -0.59
N ARG A 256 -14.77 -1.95 -1.17
CA ARG A 256 -14.69 -3.38 -0.82
C ARG A 256 -13.37 -3.77 -0.17
N TRP A 257 -12.50 -2.80 0.15
CA TRP A 257 -11.20 -3.09 0.76
C TRP A 257 -11.31 -3.99 2.00
N GLY A 258 -12.25 -3.72 2.91
CA GLY A 258 -12.44 -4.57 4.09
C GLY A 258 -12.82 -6.01 3.75
N GLU A 259 -13.66 -6.21 2.73
CA GLU A 259 -14.03 -7.54 2.22
C GLU A 259 -12.80 -8.27 1.68
N PHE A 260 -11.92 -7.60 0.94
CA PHE A 260 -10.71 -8.23 0.39
C PHE A 260 -9.71 -8.65 1.46
N VAL A 261 -9.60 -7.88 2.56
CA VAL A 261 -8.78 -8.28 3.70
C VAL A 261 -9.36 -9.54 4.36
N LEU A 262 -10.67 -9.57 4.64
CA LEU A 262 -11.32 -10.74 5.25
C LEU A 262 -11.22 -11.98 4.35
N LYS A 263 -11.36 -11.81 3.04
CA LYS A 263 -11.16 -12.90 2.07
C LYS A 263 -9.72 -13.38 2.01
N SER A 264 -8.74 -12.49 2.15
CA SER A 264 -7.34 -12.92 2.25
C SER A 264 -7.07 -13.76 3.52
N ILE A 265 -7.75 -13.46 4.63
CA ILE A 265 -7.69 -14.27 5.85
C ILE A 265 -8.36 -15.63 5.64
N GLU A 266 -9.52 -15.68 4.96
CA GLU A 266 -10.19 -16.93 4.57
C GLU A 266 -9.28 -17.80 3.68
N PHE A 267 -8.59 -17.19 2.72
CA PHE A 267 -7.57 -17.84 1.89
C PHE A 267 -6.42 -18.41 2.74
N ALA A 268 -5.91 -17.64 3.72
CA ALA A 268 -4.86 -18.11 4.61
C ALA A 268 -5.29 -19.34 5.43
N PHE A 269 -6.50 -19.33 6.00
CA PHE A 269 -7.05 -20.50 6.68
C PHE A 269 -7.17 -21.72 5.76
N TYR A 270 -7.71 -21.54 4.56
CA TYR A 270 -7.82 -22.62 3.58
C TYR A 270 -6.46 -23.23 3.25
N ALA A 271 -5.47 -22.40 2.92
CA ALA A 271 -4.15 -22.84 2.53
C ALA A 271 -3.38 -23.50 3.69
N LEU A 272 -3.49 -22.98 4.92
CA LEU A 272 -2.85 -23.59 6.10
C LEU A 272 -3.42 -24.97 6.41
N ASN A 273 -4.75 -25.13 6.37
CA ASN A 273 -5.37 -26.44 6.58
C ASN A 273 -5.05 -27.44 5.46
N THR A 274 -4.86 -26.95 4.23
CA THR A 274 -4.42 -27.79 3.10
C THR A 274 -2.96 -28.21 3.25
N GLN A 275 -2.07 -27.30 3.69
CA GLN A 275 -0.64 -27.55 3.85
C GLN A 275 -0.32 -28.44 5.06
N PHE A 276 -1.13 -28.36 6.12
CA PHE A 276 -0.94 -29.11 7.36
C PHE A 276 -2.22 -29.88 7.71
N PRO A 277 -2.54 -30.95 6.95
CA PRO A 277 -3.74 -31.74 7.20
C PRO A 277 -3.68 -32.40 8.58
N SER A 278 -4.85 -32.54 9.21
CA SER A 278 -5.03 -33.22 10.49
C SER A 278 -6.22 -34.18 10.41
N GLU A 279 -6.44 -35.00 11.45
CA GLU A 279 -7.67 -35.83 11.55
C GLU A 279 -8.96 -34.99 11.66
N SER A 280 -8.86 -33.70 12.04
CA SER A 280 -9.96 -32.74 11.96
C SER A 280 -9.94 -32.00 10.62
N GLU A 281 -11.12 -31.85 9.99
CA GLU A 281 -11.29 -31.20 8.69
C GLU A 281 -10.83 -29.72 8.67
N PHE A 282 -10.87 -29.03 9.82
CA PHE A 282 -10.43 -27.64 9.98
C PHE A 282 -9.59 -27.46 11.25
N HIS A 283 -8.34 -27.91 11.20
CA HIS A 283 -7.39 -27.79 12.31
C HIS A 283 -7.18 -26.33 12.74
N PHE A 284 -6.98 -25.42 11.79
CA PHE A 284 -6.84 -23.99 12.04
C PHE A 284 -8.15 -23.26 11.76
N ASN A 285 -8.63 -22.49 12.73
CA ASN A 285 -9.86 -21.71 12.63
C ASN A 285 -9.79 -20.44 13.49
N LYS A 286 -10.82 -19.60 13.43
CA LYS A 286 -10.87 -18.30 14.12
C LYS A 286 -10.82 -18.38 15.66
N ASP A 287 -11.09 -19.55 16.24
CA ASP A 287 -11.15 -19.73 17.69
C ASP A 287 -9.80 -20.14 18.28
N ASN A 288 -8.93 -20.77 17.48
CA ASN A 288 -7.59 -21.20 17.92
C ASN A 288 -6.43 -20.46 17.27
N THR A 289 -6.69 -19.60 16.27
CA THR A 289 -5.67 -18.86 15.53
C THR A 289 -5.74 -17.37 15.84
N LEU A 290 -4.60 -16.78 16.21
CA LEU A 290 -4.49 -15.35 16.43
C LEU A 290 -4.39 -14.61 15.09
N VAL A 291 -5.41 -13.85 14.71
CA VAL A 291 -5.42 -13.07 13.47
C VAL A 291 -5.21 -11.60 13.77
N LEU A 292 -4.20 -11.01 13.13
CA LEU A 292 -3.85 -9.59 13.21
C LEU A 292 -3.91 -8.96 11.82
N VAL A 293 -4.23 -7.67 11.74
CA VAL A 293 -4.10 -6.90 10.50
C VAL A 293 -3.13 -5.73 10.71
N TYR A 294 -2.10 -5.66 9.87
CA TYR A 294 -1.09 -4.62 9.93
C TYR A 294 -0.98 -3.92 8.57
N GLY A 295 -1.50 -2.69 8.48
CA GLY A 295 -1.55 -1.93 7.23
C GLY A 295 -1.04 -0.50 7.35
N ALA A 296 -0.61 0.08 6.23
CA ALA A 296 -0.25 1.50 6.16
C ALA A 296 -0.88 2.23 4.97
N SER A 297 -1.10 3.54 5.12
CA SER A 297 -1.73 4.37 4.10
C SER A 297 -3.10 3.79 3.69
N ASP A 298 -3.35 3.58 2.40
CA ASP A 298 -4.53 2.89 1.88
C ASP A 298 -4.69 1.47 2.47
N GLY A 299 -3.59 0.77 2.76
CA GLY A 299 -3.61 -0.53 3.44
C GLY A 299 -4.04 -0.43 4.90
N GLY A 300 -3.71 0.68 5.58
CA GLY A 300 -4.20 0.99 6.92
C GLY A 300 -5.70 1.30 6.91
N GLY A 301 -6.18 1.98 5.87
CA GLY A 301 -7.61 2.16 5.60
C GLY A 301 -8.35 0.85 5.42
N ALA A 302 -7.80 -0.04 4.59
CA ALA A 302 -8.33 -1.38 4.38
C ALA A 302 -8.37 -2.20 5.67
N ALA A 303 -7.34 -2.09 6.52
CA ALA A 303 -7.29 -2.75 7.81
C ALA A 303 -8.42 -2.30 8.74
N LEU A 304 -8.65 -0.99 8.85
CA LEU A 304 -9.77 -0.44 9.65
C LEU A 304 -11.12 -0.90 9.09
N LYS A 305 -11.33 -0.81 7.77
CA LYS A 305 -12.57 -1.29 7.12
C LYS A 305 -12.80 -2.79 7.31
N ALA A 306 -11.75 -3.60 7.37
CA ALA A 306 -11.87 -5.02 7.68
C ALA A 306 -12.40 -5.22 9.11
N GLY A 307 -11.86 -4.46 10.07
CA GLY A 307 -12.37 -4.44 11.44
C GLY A 307 -13.83 -4.01 11.54
N GLU A 308 -14.27 -3.04 10.72
CA GLU A 308 -15.68 -2.63 10.69
C GLU A 308 -16.63 -3.72 10.16
N LEU A 309 -16.15 -4.56 9.25
CA LEU A 309 -16.92 -5.65 8.65
C LEU A 309 -16.82 -6.97 9.43
N ASP A 310 -15.86 -7.10 10.35
CA ASP A 310 -15.63 -8.35 11.09
C ASP A 310 -16.64 -8.55 12.23
N THR A 311 -17.85 -8.95 11.86
CA THR A 311 -18.90 -9.32 12.83
C THR A 311 -18.66 -10.69 13.47
N ASP A 312 -17.75 -11.49 12.91
CA ASP A 312 -17.45 -12.85 13.34
C ASP A 312 -16.31 -12.93 14.35
N ASN A 313 -15.72 -11.78 14.70
CA ASN A 313 -14.58 -11.63 15.62
C ASN A 313 -13.40 -12.51 15.19
N VAL A 314 -13.10 -12.54 13.89
CA VAL A 314 -11.94 -13.24 13.34
C VAL A 314 -10.66 -12.48 13.71
N ILE A 315 -10.65 -11.17 13.49
CA ILE A 315 -9.53 -10.26 13.74
C ILE A 315 -9.47 -9.93 15.23
N LYS A 316 -8.35 -10.24 15.88
CA LYS A 316 -8.14 -9.97 17.30
C LYS A 316 -7.48 -8.63 17.56
N GLY A 317 -6.75 -8.10 16.58
CA GLY A 317 -6.15 -6.78 16.68
C GLY A 317 -5.71 -6.18 15.35
N ILE A 318 -5.66 -4.85 15.32
CA ILE A 318 -5.35 -4.05 14.15
C ILE A 318 -4.28 -3.01 14.50
N VAL A 319 -3.27 -2.88 13.65
CA VAL A 319 -2.40 -1.69 13.62
C VAL A 319 -2.52 -1.01 12.27
N ALA A 320 -2.92 0.26 12.29
CA ALA A 320 -3.09 1.08 11.11
C ALA A 320 -2.16 2.30 11.17
N VAL A 321 -1.22 2.37 10.22
CA VAL A 321 -0.22 3.45 10.16
C VAL A 321 -0.60 4.45 9.06
N ASN A 322 -0.72 5.73 9.39
CA ASN A 322 -1.13 6.79 8.47
C ASN A 322 -2.37 6.43 7.62
N PRO A 323 -3.45 5.87 8.19
CA PRO A 323 -4.54 5.31 7.40
C PRO A 323 -5.15 6.36 6.48
N GLN A 324 -5.23 6.07 5.18
CA GLN A 324 -6.20 6.73 4.31
C GLN A 324 -7.56 6.15 4.70
N ILE A 325 -8.46 6.97 5.21
CA ILE A 325 -9.78 6.53 5.64
C ILE A 325 -10.75 7.70 5.53
N GLN A 326 -12.02 7.42 5.29
CA GLN A 326 -13.05 8.43 5.04
C GLN A 326 -14.19 8.32 6.06
N PRO A 327 -14.06 8.93 7.25
CA PRO A 327 -15.07 8.80 8.30
C PRO A 327 -16.44 9.36 7.88
N ASN A 328 -17.51 8.62 8.17
CA ASN A 328 -18.88 9.04 7.90
C ASN A 328 -19.38 10.02 8.98
N VAL A 329 -19.05 11.31 8.83
CA VAL A 329 -19.37 12.32 9.85
C VAL A 329 -20.63 13.14 9.58
N GLU A 330 -21.38 12.87 8.51
CA GLU A 330 -22.53 13.71 8.09
C GLU A 330 -23.60 13.89 9.17
N ASN A 331 -23.88 12.84 9.94
CA ASN A 331 -24.85 12.87 11.05
C ASN A 331 -24.18 12.84 12.43
N SER A 332 -22.90 13.20 12.49
CA SER A 332 -22.09 13.17 13.72
C SER A 332 -21.68 14.57 14.15
N THR A 333 -21.36 14.74 15.43
CA THR A 333 -20.82 15.99 15.97
C THR A 333 -19.33 15.82 16.24
N VAL A 334 -18.58 15.41 15.21
CA VAL A 334 -17.14 15.20 15.35
C VAL A 334 -16.40 16.53 15.45
N SER A 335 -15.55 16.64 16.48
CA SER A 335 -14.79 17.87 16.76
C SER A 335 -13.39 17.57 17.28
N ILE A 336 -12.49 18.54 17.06
CA ILE A 336 -11.11 18.56 17.51
C ILE A 336 -10.90 19.73 18.45
N GLN A 337 -10.20 19.49 19.55
CA GLN A 337 -9.81 20.53 20.50
C GLN A 337 -8.30 20.46 20.73
N TYR A 338 -7.61 21.59 20.56
CA TYR A 338 -6.20 21.71 20.90
C TYR A 338 -6.05 22.30 22.30
N ASN A 339 -5.48 21.57 23.26
CA ASN A 339 -5.38 21.97 24.66
C ASN A 339 -6.73 22.47 25.22
N LYS A 340 -6.77 23.70 25.74
CA LYS A 340 -7.96 24.36 26.32
C LYS A 340 -8.64 25.32 25.33
N SER A 341 -8.35 25.22 24.03
CA SER A 341 -9.03 26.02 23.00
C SER A 341 -10.50 25.58 22.86
N ALA A 342 -11.31 26.39 22.17
CA ALA A 342 -12.66 25.98 21.83
C ALA A 342 -12.63 24.79 20.85
N PRO A 343 -13.49 23.78 21.03
CA PRO A 343 -13.64 22.71 20.06
C PRO A 343 -13.96 23.28 18.67
N GLN A 344 -13.29 22.73 17.66
CA GLN A 344 -13.49 23.04 16.26
C GLN A 344 -14.19 21.86 15.61
N LYS A 345 -15.25 22.11 14.86
CA LYS A 345 -15.90 21.05 14.07
C LYS A 345 -14.91 20.55 13.03
N ILE A 346 -14.81 19.24 12.85
CA ILE A 346 -14.07 18.67 11.73
C ILE A 346 -15.00 18.64 10.52
N ASP A 347 -14.64 19.35 9.47
CA ASP A 347 -15.29 19.21 8.17
C ASP A 347 -14.79 17.93 7.49
N TYR A 348 -15.71 17.13 6.95
CA TYR A 348 -15.33 15.97 6.14
C TYR A 348 -14.71 16.40 4.81
N ARG A 349 -13.56 15.82 4.48
CA ARG A 349 -12.95 15.93 3.15
C ARG A 349 -12.35 14.59 2.73
N SER A 350 -12.76 14.09 1.58
CA SER A 350 -12.15 12.89 0.99
C SER A 350 -10.73 13.20 0.50
N ILE A 351 -9.93 12.16 0.30
CA ILE A 351 -8.59 12.32 -0.33
C ILE A 351 -8.68 12.91 -1.72
N ALA A 352 -9.73 12.60 -2.50
CA ALA A 352 -10.01 13.26 -3.76
C ALA A 352 -10.20 14.78 -3.59
N ASP A 353 -10.92 15.21 -2.54
CA ASP A 353 -11.14 16.62 -2.25
C ASP A 353 -9.83 17.35 -1.96
N TYR A 354 -9.18 17.02 -0.83
CA TYR A 354 -8.01 17.78 -0.42
C TYR A 354 -6.82 17.60 -1.38
N SER A 355 -6.62 16.44 -2.02
CA SER A 355 -5.53 16.31 -3.00
C SER A 355 -5.80 17.14 -4.27
N SER A 356 -7.05 17.30 -4.69
CA SER A 356 -7.37 18.20 -5.81
C SER A 356 -7.22 19.66 -5.40
N TYR A 357 -7.54 20.02 -4.16
CA TYR A 357 -7.28 21.35 -3.60
C TYR A 357 -5.77 21.66 -3.56
N ALA A 358 -4.96 20.71 -3.07
CA ALA A 358 -3.51 20.78 -3.12
C ALA A 358 -2.98 20.99 -4.55
N SER A 359 -3.55 20.24 -5.51
CA SER A 359 -3.18 20.34 -6.92
C SER A 359 -3.44 21.72 -7.51
N LEU A 360 -4.39 22.50 -6.98
CA LEU A 360 -4.63 23.88 -7.38
C LEU A 360 -3.56 24.81 -6.82
N TYR A 361 -3.39 24.81 -5.49
CA TYR A 361 -2.74 25.91 -4.80
C TYR A 361 -1.25 25.71 -4.53
N ILE A 362 -0.75 24.46 -4.42
CA ILE A 362 0.67 24.22 -4.11
C ILE A 362 1.61 24.95 -5.08
N PRO A 363 1.47 24.84 -6.42
CA PRO A 363 2.42 25.49 -7.33
C PRO A 363 2.41 27.02 -7.21
N CYS A 364 1.27 27.63 -6.88
CA CYS A 364 1.21 29.07 -6.63
C CYS A 364 1.82 29.45 -5.26
N ALA A 365 1.70 28.60 -4.25
CA ALA A 365 2.15 28.87 -2.88
C ALA A 365 3.68 28.77 -2.70
N ILE A 366 4.40 28.06 -3.57
CA ILE A 366 5.85 27.78 -3.39
C ILE A 366 6.69 29.03 -3.11
N PRO A 367 6.54 30.17 -3.83
CA PRO A 367 7.32 31.37 -3.53
C PRO A 367 7.09 31.91 -2.10
N ALA A 368 5.86 31.83 -1.58
CA ALA A 368 5.57 32.24 -0.20
C ALA A 368 6.20 31.29 0.84
N ILE A 369 6.26 29.99 0.54
CA ILE A 369 6.95 29.00 1.37
C ILE A 369 8.44 29.35 1.44
N VAL A 370 9.09 29.53 0.28
CA VAL A 370 10.51 29.92 0.21
C VAL A 370 10.78 31.22 0.96
N ALA A 371 9.90 32.22 0.80
CA ALA A 371 10.05 33.51 1.48
C ALA A 371 9.93 33.42 3.02
N LYS A 372 9.13 32.49 3.54
CA LYS A 372 8.99 32.23 4.99
C LYS A 372 10.18 31.44 5.58
N HIS A 373 10.89 30.67 4.76
CA HIS A 373 11.95 29.75 5.19
C HIS A 373 13.34 30.15 4.67
N LYS A 374 13.75 31.41 4.87
CA LYS A 374 14.98 31.98 4.29
C LYS A 374 16.30 31.30 4.70
N THR A 375 16.30 30.55 5.80
CA THR A 375 17.51 29.93 6.38
C THR A 375 17.71 28.48 5.97
N ILE A 376 16.74 27.87 5.27
CA ILE A 376 16.81 26.48 4.83
C ILE A 376 16.56 26.38 3.32
N ASN A 377 17.23 25.45 2.67
CA ASN A 377 16.90 25.10 1.30
C ASN A 377 15.65 24.22 1.31
N ILE A 378 14.59 24.64 0.61
CA ILE A 378 13.35 23.88 0.52
C ILE A 378 13.48 22.84 -0.61
N PRO A 379 13.40 21.53 -0.32
CA PRO A 379 13.54 20.51 -1.34
C PRO A 379 12.58 20.71 -2.52
N PHE A 380 13.11 20.63 -3.74
CA PHE A 380 12.37 20.73 -5.01
C PHE A 380 11.71 22.09 -5.30
N ALA A 381 11.83 23.10 -4.44
CA ALA A 381 11.23 24.41 -4.69
C ALA A 381 11.81 25.12 -5.93
N ASP A 382 13.08 24.85 -6.26
CA ASP A 382 13.79 25.36 -7.43
C ASP A 382 13.20 24.88 -8.77
N LYS A 383 12.41 23.80 -8.77
CA LYS A 383 11.72 23.32 -9.97
C LYS A 383 10.51 24.19 -10.36
N TYR A 384 10.03 25.08 -9.49
CA TYR A 384 8.78 25.83 -9.68
C TYR A 384 8.96 27.21 -10.33
N LEU A 385 9.63 27.25 -11.49
CA LEU A 385 9.99 28.48 -12.22
C LEU A 385 8.79 29.35 -12.68
N PHE A 386 7.59 28.77 -12.80
CA PHE A 386 6.39 29.41 -13.35
C PHE A 386 5.25 29.53 -12.33
N SER A 387 5.58 29.58 -11.04
CA SER A 387 4.60 29.68 -9.94
C SER A 387 3.60 30.83 -10.14
N GLN A 388 4.07 32.00 -10.62
CA GLN A 388 3.20 33.16 -10.85
C GLN A 388 2.16 32.89 -11.96
N ASN A 389 2.52 32.15 -13.02
CA ASN A 389 1.58 31.79 -14.07
C ASN A 389 0.41 30.96 -13.50
N ARG A 390 0.69 30.06 -12.55
CA ARG A 390 -0.36 29.34 -11.84
C ARG A 390 -1.24 30.30 -11.03
N CYS A 391 -0.65 31.23 -10.28
CA CYS A 391 -1.41 32.21 -9.51
C CYS A 391 -2.34 33.05 -10.40
N ASP A 392 -1.84 33.50 -11.55
CA ASP A 392 -2.59 34.29 -12.52
C ASP A 392 -3.75 33.48 -13.15
N ALA A 393 -3.51 32.21 -13.48
CA ALA A 393 -4.54 31.31 -13.98
C ALA A 393 -5.66 31.08 -12.96
N LEU A 394 -5.31 30.86 -11.68
CA LEU A 394 -6.30 30.73 -10.60
C LEU A 394 -7.06 32.04 -10.35
N LYS A 395 -6.40 33.20 -10.49
CA LYS A 395 -7.05 34.50 -10.40
C LYS A 395 -8.05 34.72 -11.53
N LYS A 396 -7.69 34.38 -12.76
CA LYS A 396 -8.56 34.45 -13.94
C LYS A 396 -9.84 33.63 -13.75
N GLU A 397 -9.76 32.49 -13.06
CA GLU A 397 -10.90 31.63 -12.72
C GLU A 397 -11.61 32.00 -11.41
N ASN A 398 -11.24 33.13 -10.78
CA ASN A 398 -11.75 33.59 -9.48
C ASN A 398 -11.53 32.61 -8.31
N LEU A 399 -10.59 31.67 -8.45
CA LEU A 399 -10.14 30.80 -7.38
C LEU A 399 -9.13 31.50 -6.46
N LEU A 400 -8.49 32.57 -6.94
CA LEU A 400 -7.74 33.54 -6.13
C LEU A 400 -8.29 34.94 -6.39
N THR A 401 -8.35 35.79 -5.35
CA THR A 401 -8.79 37.18 -5.47
C THR A 401 -7.62 38.08 -5.87
N LYS A 402 -6.51 37.95 -5.15
CA LYS A 402 -5.29 38.74 -5.39
C LYS A 402 -4.42 38.08 -6.45
N GLY A 403 -4.39 36.75 -6.46
CA GLY A 403 -3.51 35.96 -7.33
C GLY A 403 -2.06 36.01 -6.84
N THR A 404 -1.86 35.91 -5.52
CA THR A 404 -0.52 35.95 -4.92
C THR A 404 -0.18 34.62 -4.23
N PRO A 405 1.11 34.27 -4.14
CA PRO A 405 1.58 33.10 -3.40
C PRO A 405 1.10 33.04 -1.95
N GLU A 406 1.02 34.18 -1.26
CA GLU A 406 0.58 34.23 0.14
C GLU A 406 -0.89 33.87 0.30
N GLU A 407 -1.74 34.29 -0.65
CA GLU A 407 -3.16 33.92 -0.65
C GLU A 407 -3.33 32.41 -0.87
N ALA A 408 -2.54 31.81 -1.79
CA ALA A 408 -2.58 30.38 -2.04
C ALA A 408 -2.09 29.57 -0.82
N LEU A 409 -1.00 30.01 -0.17
CA LEU A 409 -0.50 29.36 1.04
C LEU A 409 -1.50 29.47 2.21
N GLU A 410 -2.12 30.63 2.40
CA GLU A 410 -3.15 30.83 3.42
C GLU A 410 -4.38 29.94 3.17
N LYS A 411 -4.74 29.74 1.89
CA LYS A 411 -5.79 28.79 1.50
C LYS A 411 -5.44 27.35 1.88
N LEU A 412 -4.22 26.89 1.59
CA LEU A 412 -3.74 25.58 2.03
C LEU A 412 -3.79 25.45 3.56
N HIS A 413 -3.33 26.47 4.30
CA HIS A 413 -3.36 26.44 5.77
C HIS A 413 -4.76 26.35 6.36
N ARG A 414 -5.72 27.08 5.78
CA ARG A 414 -7.14 26.96 6.16
C ARG A 414 -7.77 25.61 5.78
N TYR A 415 -7.14 24.88 4.86
CA TYR A 415 -7.62 23.60 4.36
C TYR A 415 -6.96 22.38 5.02
N GLY A 416 -6.15 22.59 6.08
CA GLY A 416 -5.65 21.50 6.92
C GLY A 416 -4.13 21.26 6.87
N TRP A 417 -3.38 21.90 5.97
CA TRP A 417 -1.91 21.85 6.05
C TRP A 417 -1.40 22.80 7.12
N THR A 418 -0.44 22.37 7.94
CA THR A 418 0.15 23.22 8.98
C THR A 418 1.43 23.90 8.48
N PRO A 419 1.91 24.97 9.13
CA PRO A 419 3.20 25.56 8.78
C PRO A 419 4.40 24.58 8.84
N SER A 420 4.34 23.55 9.69
CA SER A 420 5.40 22.51 9.75
C SER A 420 5.37 21.56 8.55
N MET A 421 4.28 21.55 7.77
CA MET A 421 4.13 20.77 6.55
C MET A 421 4.66 21.49 5.29
N ASP A 422 4.80 22.82 5.34
CA ASP A 422 5.11 23.67 4.16
C ASP A 422 6.34 23.20 3.37
N ILE A 423 7.39 22.79 4.08
CA ILE A 423 8.67 22.39 3.46
C ILE A 423 8.55 21.14 2.58
N GLN A 424 7.50 20.34 2.77
CA GLN A 424 7.27 19.08 2.05
C GLN A 424 6.45 19.30 0.76
N LEU A 425 5.68 20.39 0.67
CA LEU A 425 4.70 20.61 -0.39
C LEU A 425 5.30 20.65 -1.82
N PRO A 426 6.45 21.31 -2.09
CA PRO A 426 7.03 21.26 -3.43
C PRO A 426 7.48 19.86 -3.84
N TYR A 427 8.01 19.04 -2.92
CA TYR A 427 8.34 17.64 -3.19
C TYR A 427 7.07 16.83 -3.47
N PHE A 428 6.08 16.94 -2.58
CA PHE A 428 4.83 16.21 -2.70
C PHE A 428 4.14 16.50 -4.04
N TYR A 429 4.09 17.77 -4.47
CA TYR A 429 3.51 18.12 -5.77
C TYR A 429 4.30 17.60 -6.95
N TYR A 430 5.62 17.70 -6.90
CA TYR A 430 6.45 17.25 -8.00
C TYR A 430 6.37 15.73 -8.18
N LYS A 431 6.37 14.97 -7.07
CA LYS A 431 6.43 13.52 -7.10
C LYS A 431 5.07 12.82 -7.22
N GLU A 432 4.00 13.39 -6.67
CA GLU A 432 2.73 12.66 -6.48
C GLU A 432 1.44 13.47 -6.74
N THR A 433 1.39 14.79 -6.42
CA THR A 433 0.09 15.48 -6.20
C THR A 433 -0.87 15.52 -7.38
N ILE A 434 -0.47 15.45 -8.65
CA ILE A 434 -1.48 15.42 -9.74
C ILE A 434 -2.01 14.01 -10.02
N GLY A 435 -1.17 12.99 -9.79
CA GLY A 435 -1.57 11.58 -9.94
C GLY A 435 -2.64 11.20 -8.92
N LEU A 436 -2.46 11.67 -7.68
CA LEU A 436 -3.32 11.34 -6.54
C LEU A 436 -4.81 11.73 -6.71
N PRO A 437 -5.19 12.99 -7.00
CA PRO A 437 -6.59 13.36 -7.22
C PRO A 437 -7.15 12.69 -8.47
N TYR A 438 -6.36 12.58 -9.55
CA TYR A 438 -6.83 11.90 -10.76
C TYR A 438 -7.22 10.45 -10.45
N GLN A 439 -6.35 9.72 -9.75
CA GLN A 439 -6.56 8.33 -9.34
C GLN A 439 -7.88 8.14 -8.59
N TYR A 440 -8.08 8.90 -7.50
CA TYR A 440 -9.25 8.77 -6.66
C TYR A 440 -10.53 9.26 -7.33
N ILE A 441 -10.50 10.40 -8.03
CA ILE A 441 -11.66 10.91 -8.77
C ILE A 441 -12.05 9.95 -9.90
N SER A 442 -11.06 9.32 -10.56
CA SER A 442 -11.30 8.36 -11.62
C SER A 442 -12.03 7.11 -11.10
N ALA A 443 -11.53 6.54 -9.99
CA ALA A 443 -12.12 5.40 -9.31
C ALA A 443 -13.55 5.69 -8.84
N TYR A 444 -13.75 6.78 -8.08
CA TYR A 444 -15.08 7.16 -7.57
C TYR A 444 -16.06 7.51 -8.69
N GLY A 445 -15.58 8.06 -9.80
CA GLY A 445 -16.41 8.41 -10.95
C GLY A 445 -16.65 7.26 -11.94
N HIS A 446 -16.02 6.10 -11.72
CA HIS A 446 -16.01 4.97 -12.65
C HIS A 446 -15.61 5.39 -14.08
N PHE A 447 -14.58 6.23 -14.18
CA PHE A 447 -14.08 6.71 -15.48
C PHE A 447 -13.19 5.66 -16.16
N ASP A 448 -13.17 5.70 -17.49
CA ASP A 448 -12.38 4.82 -18.35
C ASP A 448 -11.22 5.55 -19.04
N VAL A 449 -10.28 4.80 -19.60
CA VAL A 449 -9.17 5.32 -20.40
C VAL A 449 -9.63 6.19 -21.58
N THR A 450 -10.78 5.89 -22.19
CA THR A 450 -11.30 6.68 -23.31
C THR A 450 -12.00 7.96 -22.87
N ASP A 451 -12.38 8.10 -21.59
CA ASP A 451 -13.01 9.33 -21.07
C ASP A 451 -12.02 10.50 -21.06
N ARG A 452 -10.72 10.21 -20.93
CA ARG A 452 -9.63 11.19 -20.85
C ARG A 452 -10.01 12.30 -19.86
N MET A 453 -10.35 11.91 -18.64
CA MET A 453 -10.91 12.82 -17.63
C MET A 453 -10.04 14.08 -17.55
N CYS A 454 -10.65 15.25 -17.75
CA CYS A 454 -9.96 16.55 -17.72
C CYS A 454 -8.84 16.73 -18.75
N GLY A 455 -8.89 16.00 -19.87
CA GLY A 455 -7.88 16.05 -20.93
C GLY A 455 -6.64 15.22 -20.63
N TYR A 456 -6.61 14.48 -19.51
CA TYR A 456 -5.47 13.66 -19.13
C TYR A 456 -5.47 12.29 -19.77
N SER A 457 -4.29 11.68 -19.81
CA SER A 457 -4.08 10.25 -20.08
C SER A 457 -2.75 9.81 -19.47
N VAL A 458 -2.51 8.50 -19.37
CA VAL A 458 -1.20 7.98 -18.94
C VAL A 458 -0.37 7.62 -20.17
N ALA A 459 0.84 8.14 -20.24
CA ALA A 459 1.72 7.95 -21.38
C ALA A 459 3.16 7.72 -20.97
N SER A 460 3.93 7.07 -21.84
CA SER A 460 5.38 7.14 -21.72
C SER A 460 5.88 8.51 -22.13
N THR A 461 6.86 9.04 -21.39
CA THR A 461 7.48 10.34 -21.65
C THR A 461 8.96 10.18 -21.93
N GLN A 462 9.61 11.24 -22.41
CA GLN A 462 11.07 11.27 -22.60
C GLN A 462 11.79 10.75 -21.35
N GLN A 463 12.73 9.82 -21.51
CA GLN A 463 13.44 9.23 -20.36
C GLN A 463 14.90 9.72 -20.23
N ASN A 464 15.33 10.70 -21.04
CA ASN A 464 16.65 11.30 -20.89
C ASN A 464 16.58 12.51 -19.92
N PRO A 465 17.22 12.45 -18.74
CA PRO A 465 17.13 13.51 -17.74
C PRO A 465 17.68 14.86 -18.23
N ILE A 466 18.65 14.87 -19.14
CA ILE A 466 19.28 16.12 -19.62
C ILE A 466 18.29 16.99 -20.41
N ASN A 467 17.40 16.35 -21.16
CA ASN A 467 16.46 17.03 -22.06
C ASN A 467 15.01 16.79 -21.65
N TYR A 468 14.77 16.44 -20.38
CA TYR A 468 13.44 16.07 -19.92
C TYR A 468 12.51 17.27 -19.88
N GLN A 469 11.50 17.26 -20.76
CA GLN A 469 10.42 18.25 -20.78
C GLN A 469 9.05 17.58 -20.64
N GLY A 470 9.03 16.32 -20.18
CA GLY A 470 7.83 15.52 -20.03
C GLY A 470 7.11 15.17 -21.34
N LYS A 471 7.69 15.43 -22.52
CA LYS A 471 7.01 15.16 -23.81
C LYS A 471 6.71 13.68 -23.95
N VAL A 472 5.54 13.37 -24.51
CA VAL A 472 5.19 11.99 -24.87
C VAL A 472 6.23 11.44 -25.84
N ALA A 473 6.73 10.24 -25.56
CA ALA A 473 7.71 9.54 -26.38
C ALA A 473 7.53 8.01 -26.22
N PRO A 474 8.07 7.20 -27.16
CA PRO A 474 8.15 5.76 -26.95
C PRO A 474 8.94 5.38 -25.70
N LEU A 475 8.60 4.25 -25.10
CA LEU A 475 9.33 3.67 -23.97
C LEU A 475 10.66 3.06 -24.48
N GLN A 476 11.80 3.60 -24.07
CA GLN A 476 13.13 3.22 -24.60
C GLN A 476 14.18 2.88 -23.54
N LYS A 477 14.17 3.53 -22.38
CA LYS A 477 15.19 3.30 -21.32
C LYS A 477 14.96 2.08 -20.45
N VAL A 478 13.72 1.62 -20.36
CA VAL A 478 13.31 0.39 -19.70
C VAL A 478 12.33 -0.33 -20.61
N THR A 479 12.18 -1.64 -20.47
CA THR A 479 11.15 -2.39 -21.20
C THR A 479 9.82 -2.33 -20.46
N PHE A 480 8.72 -2.64 -21.16
CA PHE A 480 7.42 -2.78 -20.50
C PHE A 480 7.44 -3.87 -19.43
N GLN A 481 8.19 -4.95 -19.65
CA GLN A 481 8.33 -6.06 -18.72
C GLN A 481 8.94 -5.61 -17.38
N GLN A 482 9.96 -4.74 -17.43
CA GLN A 482 10.61 -4.24 -16.22
C GLN A 482 9.76 -3.23 -15.44
N LEU A 483 8.80 -2.54 -16.09
CA LEU A 483 7.98 -1.51 -15.43
C LEU A 483 7.18 -2.05 -14.23
N TRP A 484 6.82 -3.34 -14.23
CA TRP A 484 6.15 -3.94 -13.08
C TRP A 484 6.96 -3.81 -11.79
N SER A 485 8.28 -4.03 -11.87
CA SER A 485 9.19 -3.91 -10.72
C SER A 485 9.42 -2.45 -10.29
N PHE A 486 9.32 -1.49 -11.21
CA PHE A 486 9.52 -0.05 -10.91
C PHE A 486 8.25 0.67 -10.42
N ALA A 487 7.06 0.13 -10.70
CA ALA A 487 5.80 0.73 -10.27
C ALA A 487 5.65 0.65 -8.75
N THR A 488 5.21 1.72 -8.09
CA THR A 488 5.05 1.80 -6.63
C THR A 488 3.63 2.17 -6.22
N GLY A 489 2.64 1.93 -7.08
CA GLY A 489 1.26 2.35 -6.86
C GLY A 489 0.94 3.80 -7.23
N HIS A 490 1.94 4.59 -7.65
CA HIS A 490 1.76 6.01 -7.98
C HIS A 490 2.19 6.37 -9.39
N LEU A 491 1.61 7.46 -9.88
CA LEU A 491 2.12 8.18 -11.04
C LEU A 491 2.73 9.52 -10.58
N PRO A 492 3.85 9.95 -11.19
CA PRO A 492 4.60 9.27 -12.25
C PRO A 492 5.40 8.03 -11.78
N ILE A 493 5.69 7.11 -12.69
CA ILE A 493 6.69 6.06 -12.48
C ILE A 493 8.06 6.68 -12.77
N TRP A 494 8.81 7.01 -11.72
CA TRP A 494 10.11 7.66 -11.80
C TRP A 494 11.22 6.67 -12.17
N LEU A 495 12.15 7.09 -13.04
CA LEU A 495 13.41 6.38 -13.32
C LEU A 495 14.58 7.03 -12.59
N THR A 496 14.54 8.34 -12.47
CA THR A 496 15.49 9.17 -11.71
C THR A 496 14.72 10.32 -11.05
N ASP A 497 15.39 11.23 -10.37
CA ASP A 497 14.73 12.44 -9.85
C ASP A 497 14.20 13.40 -10.93
N ASP A 498 14.67 13.24 -12.17
CA ASP A 498 14.42 14.18 -13.28
C ASP A 498 13.88 13.49 -14.53
N SER A 499 13.47 12.22 -14.45
CA SER A 499 12.90 11.51 -15.60
C SER A 499 11.92 10.43 -15.17
N THR A 500 10.90 10.20 -16.00
CA THR A 500 9.84 9.22 -15.72
C THR A 500 9.72 8.23 -16.88
N ALA A 501 9.34 7.01 -16.56
CA ALA A 501 8.94 6.04 -17.57
C ALA A 501 7.52 6.33 -18.06
N LEU A 502 6.58 6.46 -17.13
CA LEU A 502 5.16 6.77 -17.36
C LEU A 502 4.74 7.97 -16.50
N ALA A 503 3.92 8.85 -17.03
CA ALA A 503 3.36 9.99 -16.30
C ALA A 503 1.92 10.31 -16.75
N LEU A 504 1.21 11.07 -15.93
CA LEU A 504 -0.04 11.71 -16.33
C LEU A 504 0.29 12.88 -17.28
N VAL A 505 -0.24 12.83 -18.51
CA VAL A 505 0.02 13.82 -19.56
C VAL A 505 -1.21 14.64 -19.89
N ASN A 506 -1.02 15.93 -20.06
CA ASN A 506 -2.01 16.84 -20.64
C ASN A 506 -2.05 16.60 -22.16
N ASN A 507 -3.16 16.08 -22.68
CA ASN A 507 -3.31 15.85 -24.12
C ASN A 507 -3.56 17.13 -24.91
N GLU A 508 -4.00 18.18 -24.24
CA GLU A 508 -4.46 19.44 -24.85
C GLU A 508 -3.40 20.54 -24.70
N ASP A 509 -2.17 20.20 -24.32
CA ASP A 509 -1.05 21.14 -24.29
C ASP A 509 -0.78 21.70 -25.70
N ALA A 510 -0.62 23.02 -25.79
CA ALA A 510 -0.54 23.72 -27.06
C ALA A 510 0.70 23.35 -27.90
N TYR A 511 1.82 22.95 -27.27
CA TYR A 511 3.03 22.56 -27.99
C TYR A 511 2.96 21.10 -28.45
N SER A 512 2.72 20.20 -27.51
CA SER A 512 2.54 18.76 -27.75
C SER A 512 2.11 18.08 -26.44
N PRO A 513 1.38 16.95 -26.49
CA PRO A 513 1.10 16.19 -25.29
C PRO A 513 2.34 15.93 -24.43
N ARG A 514 2.28 16.33 -23.16
CA ARG A 514 3.39 16.19 -22.21
C ARG A 514 2.91 16.13 -20.77
N SER A 515 3.79 15.70 -19.86
CA SER A 515 3.52 15.60 -18.43
C SER A 515 2.96 16.92 -17.88
N ASP A 516 1.97 16.80 -17.01
CA ASP A 516 1.23 17.89 -16.38
C ASP A 516 2.14 19.04 -15.90
N PHE A 517 3.21 18.68 -15.18
CA PHE A 517 4.16 19.63 -14.59
C PHE A 517 4.84 20.54 -15.62
N PHE A 518 5.02 20.09 -16.87
CA PHE A 518 5.71 20.85 -17.91
C PHE A 518 4.75 21.47 -18.95
N SER A 519 3.44 21.39 -18.71
CA SER A 519 2.42 21.81 -19.66
C SER A 519 1.78 23.15 -19.30
N GLY A 520 1.18 23.80 -20.31
CA GLY A 520 0.45 25.07 -20.19
C GLY A 520 -1.00 24.97 -20.63
N SER A 521 -1.87 25.83 -20.09
CA SER A 521 -3.32 25.79 -20.38
C SER A 521 -3.77 26.57 -21.62
N ASP A 522 -3.11 27.67 -21.97
CA ASP A 522 -3.63 28.66 -22.93
C ASP A 522 -2.77 28.82 -24.21
N ASN A 523 -1.45 28.83 -24.12
CA ASN A 523 -0.56 29.02 -25.28
C ASN A 523 0.84 28.40 -25.08
N HIS A 524 1.67 28.41 -26.14
CA HIS A 524 2.95 27.69 -26.22
C HIS A 524 3.99 28.13 -25.18
N ASN A 525 3.91 29.35 -24.63
CA ASN A 525 4.90 29.92 -23.72
C ASN A 525 4.38 30.08 -22.27
N ALA A 526 3.20 29.53 -21.96
CA ALA A 526 2.52 29.72 -20.69
C ALA A 526 2.47 28.43 -19.87
N ILE A 527 3.63 27.86 -19.50
CA ILE A 527 3.67 26.78 -18.52
C ILE A 527 3.04 27.30 -17.23
N ASP A 528 1.98 26.64 -16.79
CA ASP A 528 1.23 26.95 -15.57
C ASP A 528 0.95 25.68 -14.77
N TYR A 529 1.74 24.63 -15.04
CA TYR A 529 1.58 23.30 -14.48
C TYR A 529 0.19 22.72 -14.82
N ASN A 530 -0.35 22.98 -16.01
CA ASN A 530 -1.70 22.60 -16.43
C ASN A 530 -2.82 23.09 -15.50
N ALA A 531 -2.87 24.38 -15.22
CA ALA A 531 -3.89 24.95 -14.34
C ALA A 531 -5.33 24.52 -14.72
N LYS A 532 -5.65 24.47 -16.03
CA LYS A 532 -6.95 24.02 -16.54
C LYS A 532 -7.28 22.58 -16.17
N GLY A 533 -6.31 21.67 -16.24
CA GLY A 533 -6.48 20.27 -15.82
C GLY A 533 -6.78 20.16 -14.33
N ALA A 534 -5.98 20.82 -13.48
CA ALA A 534 -6.18 20.86 -12.03
C ALA A 534 -7.55 21.46 -11.64
N ILE A 535 -7.96 22.56 -12.29
CA ILE A 535 -9.28 23.18 -12.10
C ILE A 535 -10.40 22.23 -12.51
N CYS A 536 -10.24 21.50 -13.61
CA CYS A 536 -11.21 20.50 -14.02
C CYS A 536 -11.34 19.37 -12.99
N LEU A 537 -10.23 18.84 -12.46
CA LEU A 537 -10.25 17.80 -11.43
C LEU A 537 -10.99 18.27 -10.18
N TYR A 538 -10.68 19.48 -9.69
CA TYR A 538 -11.41 20.05 -8.55
C TYR A 538 -12.93 20.19 -8.84
N LYS A 539 -13.30 20.66 -10.05
CA LYS A 539 -14.71 20.73 -10.47
C LYS A 539 -15.37 19.35 -10.56
N LYS A 540 -14.63 18.28 -10.89
CA LYS A 540 -15.17 16.90 -10.99
C LYS A 540 -15.66 16.33 -9.67
N LEU A 541 -15.20 16.83 -8.52
CA LEU A 541 -15.74 16.46 -7.21
C LEU A 541 -17.26 16.70 -7.10
N THR A 542 -17.77 17.66 -7.86
CA THR A 542 -19.21 17.97 -7.87
C THR A 542 -20.04 17.06 -8.77
N HIS A 543 -19.38 16.24 -9.61
CA HIS A 543 -20.05 15.35 -10.56
C HIS A 543 -20.84 14.26 -9.81
N PRO A 544 -22.09 13.96 -10.19
CA PRO A 544 -22.93 12.99 -9.46
C PRO A 544 -22.29 11.61 -9.27
N ARG A 545 -21.65 11.06 -10.33
CA ARG A 545 -20.89 9.80 -10.23
C ARG A 545 -19.79 9.85 -9.15
N VAL A 546 -19.00 10.91 -9.12
CA VAL A 546 -17.90 11.06 -8.16
C VAL A 546 -18.44 11.21 -6.73
N LYS A 547 -19.49 12.01 -6.52
CA LYS A 547 -20.15 12.11 -5.21
C LYS A 547 -20.70 10.77 -4.74
N PHE A 548 -21.30 9.99 -5.65
CA PHE A 548 -21.79 8.67 -5.35
C PHE A 548 -20.65 7.74 -4.91
N GLY A 549 -19.56 7.66 -5.67
CA GLY A 549 -18.39 6.86 -5.30
C GLY A 549 -17.74 7.27 -3.96
N ILE A 550 -17.65 8.58 -3.68
CA ILE A 550 -17.19 9.09 -2.38
C ILE A 550 -18.11 8.63 -1.23
N ASN A 551 -19.42 8.53 -1.46
CA ASN A 551 -20.34 8.10 -0.41
C ASN A 551 -20.23 6.59 -0.11
N GLN A 552 -19.90 5.77 -1.12
CA GLN A 552 -19.76 4.32 -0.97
C GLN A 552 -18.56 3.92 -0.10
N VAL A 553 -17.53 4.76 -0.04
CA VAL A 553 -16.26 4.43 0.62
C VAL A 553 -16.18 4.90 2.07
N ARG A 554 -17.26 5.44 2.61
CA ARG A 554 -17.29 6.01 3.95
C ARG A 554 -17.20 4.93 5.03
N ALA A 555 -16.41 5.22 6.05
CA ALA A 555 -16.13 4.37 7.19
C ALA A 555 -17.06 4.71 8.36
N SER A 556 -17.59 3.67 9.01
CA SER A 556 -18.52 3.80 10.14
C SER A 556 -17.81 4.11 11.46
N ALA A 557 -16.51 3.79 11.55
CA ALA A 557 -15.71 3.76 12.76
C ALA A 557 -16.25 2.84 13.88
N ASN A 558 -17.12 1.88 13.56
CA ASN A 558 -17.52 0.81 14.46
C ASN A 558 -16.56 -0.38 14.31
N LEU A 559 -15.66 -0.59 15.26
CA LEU A 559 -14.66 -1.66 15.23
C LEU A 559 -15.10 -2.88 16.05
N HIS A 560 -16.33 -2.91 16.55
CA HIS A 560 -16.88 -3.96 17.41
C HIS A 560 -16.00 -4.28 18.64
N GLY A 561 -15.27 -3.27 19.15
CA GLY A 561 -14.34 -3.46 20.28
C GLY A 561 -13.05 -4.24 19.94
N ILE A 562 -12.69 -4.38 18.66
CA ILE A 562 -11.40 -4.94 18.23
C ILE A 562 -10.26 -4.03 18.72
N LYS A 563 -9.20 -4.64 19.25
CA LYS A 563 -8.05 -3.93 19.81
C LYS A 563 -7.31 -3.25 18.67
N THR A 564 -7.37 -1.93 18.62
CA THR A 564 -6.92 -1.17 17.44
C THR A 564 -5.95 -0.08 17.85
N LEU A 565 -4.77 -0.06 17.24
CA LEU A 565 -3.78 1.00 17.43
C LEU A 565 -3.62 1.77 16.12
N ILE A 566 -3.90 3.07 16.16
CA ILE A 566 -3.66 3.96 15.03
C ILE A 566 -2.41 4.77 15.32
N VAL A 567 -1.42 4.66 14.45
CA VAL A 567 -0.19 5.46 14.47
C VAL A 567 -0.26 6.46 13.33
N HIS A 568 -0.21 7.76 13.60
CA HIS A 568 -0.31 8.78 12.55
C HIS A 568 0.79 9.82 12.65
N ALA A 569 1.40 10.09 11.52
CA ALA A 569 2.45 11.08 11.40
C ALA A 569 1.86 12.50 11.44
N ARG A 570 2.30 13.30 12.41
CA ARG A 570 1.71 14.62 12.65
C ARG A 570 1.93 15.60 11.50
N HIS A 571 3.02 15.46 10.76
CA HIS A 571 3.36 16.32 9.62
C HIS A 571 3.06 15.64 8.27
N ASN A 572 2.17 14.65 8.23
CA ASN A 572 1.81 13.99 6.99
C ASN A 572 1.05 14.94 6.06
N VAL A 573 1.64 15.25 4.89
CA VAL A 573 1.02 16.14 3.89
C VAL A 573 0.15 15.41 2.86
N LYS A 574 0.19 14.07 2.86
CA LYS A 574 -0.57 13.19 1.96
C LYS A 574 -1.85 12.72 2.63
N GLN A 575 -1.79 12.09 3.80
CA GLN A 575 -2.96 11.76 4.62
C GLN A 575 -3.09 12.79 5.75
N LEU A 576 -3.83 13.86 5.49
CA LEU A 576 -4.04 14.93 6.47
C LEU A 576 -4.70 14.38 7.74
N PRO A 577 -4.09 14.57 8.94
CA PRO A 577 -4.59 13.97 10.18
C PRO A 577 -6.05 14.31 10.48
N ASP A 578 -6.46 15.55 10.26
CA ASP A 578 -7.80 16.05 10.57
C ASP A 578 -8.90 15.34 9.79
N TYR A 579 -8.65 14.98 8.53
CA TYR A 579 -9.66 14.36 7.67
C TYR A 579 -9.59 12.83 7.65
N THR A 580 -8.58 12.25 8.30
CA THR A 580 -8.33 10.81 8.33
C THR A 580 -8.38 10.29 9.76
N ALA A 581 -7.22 10.07 10.40
CA ALA A 581 -7.12 9.43 11.71
C ALA A 581 -7.83 10.21 12.82
N ARG A 582 -7.67 11.54 12.93
CA ARG A 582 -8.30 12.30 14.02
C ARG A 582 -9.82 12.27 13.92
N ALA A 583 -10.37 12.44 12.72
CA ALA A 583 -11.80 12.30 12.46
C ALA A 583 -12.31 10.88 12.76
N TYR A 584 -11.56 9.85 12.36
CA TYR A 584 -11.93 8.46 12.60
C TYR A 584 -11.95 8.13 14.10
N VAL A 585 -10.91 8.53 14.84
CA VAL A 585 -10.78 8.33 16.29
C VAL A 585 -11.91 9.05 17.04
N ALA A 586 -12.20 10.28 16.66
CA ALA A 586 -13.31 11.03 17.23
C ALA A 586 -14.66 10.36 16.92
N LEU A 587 -14.91 9.93 15.68
CA LEU A 587 -16.12 9.20 15.30
C LEU A 587 -16.27 7.88 16.07
N ASN A 588 -15.20 7.08 16.18
CA ASN A 588 -15.19 5.85 16.97
C ASN A 588 -15.57 6.10 18.43
N SER A 589 -15.07 7.17 19.04
CA SER A 589 -15.44 7.54 20.41
C SER A 589 -16.94 7.88 20.57
N GLN A 590 -17.61 8.33 19.50
CA GLN A 590 -19.05 8.56 19.49
C GLN A 590 -19.83 7.25 19.28
N VAL A 591 -19.31 6.38 18.42
CA VAL A 591 -19.97 5.14 17.99
C VAL A 591 -19.87 4.03 19.04
N GLU A 592 -18.68 3.82 19.60
CA GLU A 592 -18.44 2.75 20.58
C GLU A 592 -18.38 3.26 22.03
N GLY A 593 -18.08 4.54 22.24
CA GLY A 593 -17.93 5.12 23.58
C GLY A 593 -16.96 4.32 24.45
N ASN A 594 -17.41 3.91 25.63
CA ASN A 594 -16.61 3.14 26.58
C ASN A 594 -16.27 1.71 26.11
N ALA A 595 -16.95 1.19 25.08
CA ALA A 595 -16.61 -0.11 24.50
C ALA A 595 -15.37 -0.05 23.61
N SER A 596 -14.96 1.15 23.17
CA SER A 596 -13.81 1.34 22.30
C SER A 596 -12.53 0.79 22.93
N GLN A 597 -11.81 -0.03 22.16
CA GLN A 597 -10.46 -0.50 22.47
C GLN A 597 -9.41 0.22 21.61
N LEU A 598 -9.78 1.33 20.97
CA LEU A 598 -8.89 2.08 20.11
C LEU A 598 -7.88 2.88 20.94
N ARG A 599 -6.62 2.88 20.52
CA ARG A 599 -5.57 3.84 20.95
C ARG A 599 -5.02 4.59 19.76
N TYR A 600 -4.71 5.86 19.98
CA TYR A 600 -4.21 6.77 18.95
C TYR A 600 -2.88 7.37 19.37
N TYR A 601 -1.86 7.19 18.52
CA TYR A 601 -0.52 7.71 18.71
C TYR A 601 -0.20 8.67 17.58
N GLU A 602 0.00 9.94 17.90
CA GLU A 602 0.35 10.98 16.94
C GLU A 602 1.81 11.39 17.09
N ILE A 603 2.62 11.23 16.05
CA ILE A 603 4.07 11.32 16.18
C ILE A 603 4.59 12.65 15.61
N ASP A 604 5.23 13.47 16.43
CA ASP A 604 5.89 14.72 15.97
C ASP A 604 7.03 14.42 14.99
N ASN A 605 7.38 15.36 14.12
CA ASN A 605 8.50 15.26 13.18
C ASN A 605 8.49 13.99 12.29
N THR A 606 7.32 13.44 11.98
CA THR A 606 7.17 12.32 11.03
C THR A 606 6.24 12.70 9.88
N SER A 607 6.36 11.99 8.76
CA SER A 607 5.49 12.08 7.58
C SER A 607 5.50 10.73 6.86
N TYR A 608 4.71 10.59 5.78
CA TYR A 608 4.81 9.45 4.85
C TYR A 608 6.16 9.36 4.12
N LEU A 609 7.00 10.39 4.24
CA LEU A 609 8.34 10.49 3.64
C LEU A 609 9.46 9.83 4.49
N ASP A 610 9.10 9.27 5.65
CA ASP A 610 9.94 8.42 6.51
C ASP A 610 11.33 8.94 6.88
N GLY A 611 11.54 10.25 6.83
CA GLY A 611 12.84 10.84 7.13
C GLY A 611 13.95 10.37 6.19
N THR A 612 13.65 10.06 4.93
CA THR A 612 14.69 9.82 3.92
C THR A 612 15.14 11.14 3.31
N TYR A 613 16.31 11.17 2.66
CA TYR A 613 16.70 12.31 1.83
C TYR A 613 15.56 12.64 0.83
N PRO A 614 15.19 13.91 0.62
CA PRO A 614 15.82 15.15 1.11
C PRO A 614 15.25 15.70 2.43
N PHE A 615 14.59 14.89 3.25
CA PHE A 615 13.98 15.29 4.53
C PHE A 615 14.62 14.64 5.74
N ASP A 616 15.77 14.00 5.55
CA ASP A 616 16.47 13.24 6.57
C ASP A 616 16.84 14.08 7.80
N ASN A 617 17.01 15.39 7.67
CA ASN A 617 17.30 16.26 8.81
C ASN A 617 16.06 16.71 9.59
N ALA A 618 14.88 16.69 8.99
CA ALA A 618 13.65 17.28 9.52
C ALA A 618 12.60 16.24 9.92
N LEU A 619 12.61 15.08 9.27
CA LEU A 619 11.62 14.03 9.45
C LEU A 619 12.24 12.73 9.95
N LEU A 620 11.40 11.88 10.54
CA LEU A 620 11.70 10.59 11.15
C LEU A 620 10.85 9.47 10.50
N PRO A 621 11.32 8.20 10.53
CA PRO A 621 10.60 7.06 9.98
C PRO A 621 9.36 6.73 10.82
N ILE A 622 8.18 6.71 10.19
CA ILE A 622 6.94 6.35 10.90
C ILE A 622 6.85 4.83 11.12
N ASP A 623 7.52 4.04 10.27
CA ASP A 623 7.54 2.58 10.32
C ASP A 623 8.06 2.05 11.67
N TYR A 624 8.98 2.76 12.34
CA TYR A 624 9.44 2.43 13.70
C TYR A 624 8.28 2.34 14.69
N TYR A 625 7.38 3.32 14.68
CA TYR A 625 6.24 3.38 15.61
C TYR A 625 5.13 2.42 15.22
N GLY A 626 5.02 2.07 13.93
CA GLY A 626 4.13 1.00 13.48
C GLY A 626 4.55 -0.36 14.04
N GLU A 627 5.84 -0.67 14.00
CA GLU A 627 6.40 -1.89 14.58
C GLU A 627 6.28 -1.90 16.11
N ASP A 628 6.61 -0.79 16.77
CA ASP A 628 6.42 -0.62 18.23
C ASP A 628 4.95 -0.84 18.64
N ALA A 629 3.99 -0.31 17.87
CA ALA A 629 2.57 -0.56 18.09
C ALA A 629 2.20 -2.05 17.91
N MET A 630 2.75 -2.74 16.90
CA MET A 630 2.52 -4.19 16.74
C MET A 630 3.06 -5.00 17.91
N GLU A 631 4.23 -4.64 18.45
CA GLU A 631 4.78 -5.25 19.67
C GLU A 631 3.85 -5.06 20.86
N TRP A 632 3.37 -3.82 21.11
CA TRP A 632 2.39 -3.55 22.17
C TRP A 632 1.11 -4.36 22.02
N LEU A 633 0.58 -4.45 20.80
CA LEU A 633 -0.62 -5.21 20.51
C LEU A 633 -0.39 -6.71 20.74
N TRP A 634 0.74 -7.24 20.30
CA TRP A 634 1.12 -8.64 20.50
C TRP A 634 1.20 -8.97 22.00
N PHE A 635 2.00 -8.23 22.78
CA PHE A 635 2.12 -8.45 24.22
C PHE A 635 0.80 -8.29 24.97
N HIS A 636 -0.08 -7.39 24.52
CA HIS A 636 -1.42 -7.29 25.09
C HIS A 636 -2.24 -8.58 24.86
N LEU A 637 -2.20 -9.13 23.65
CA LEU A 637 -2.99 -10.30 23.26
C LEU A 637 -2.41 -11.62 23.78
N THR A 638 -1.08 -11.74 23.90
CA THR A 638 -0.41 -12.98 24.30
C THR A 638 0.01 -13.03 25.76
N ASN A 639 0.24 -11.86 26.39
CA ASN A 639 0.76 -11.75 27.76
C ASN A 639 -0.11 -10.88 28.67
N HIS A 640 -1.27 -10.41 28.20
CA HIS A 640 -2.18 -9.54 28.96
C HIS A 640 -1.52 -8.24 29.45
N ALA A 641 -0.49 -7.75 28.74
CA ALA A 641 0.07 -6.43 29.00
C ALA A 641 -0.99 -5.34 28.80
N THR A 642 -0.90 -4.21 29.51
CA THR A 642 -1.80 -3.08 29.26
C THR A 642 -1.31 -2.27 28.06
N LEU A 643 -2.25 -1.89 27.18
CA LEU A 643 -1.94 -1.03 26.04
C LEU A 643 -1.56 0.38 26.51
N PRO A 644 -0.59 1.05 25.87
CA PRO A 644 -0.26 2.43 26.14
C PRO A 644 -1.46 3.37 26.00
N GLU A 645 -1.46 4.45 26.77
CA GLU A 645 -2.46 5.51 26.60
C GLU A 645 -2.26 6.26 25.28
N SER A 646 -3.36 6.72 24.68
CA SER A 646 -3.31 7.55 23.48
C SER A 646 -2.50 8.82 23.77
N GLN A 647 -1.56 9.16 22.88
CA GLN A 647 -0.58 10.21 23.17
C GLN A 647 -0.02 10.88 21.91
N VAL A 648 0.48 12.10 22.09
CA VAL A 648 1.42 12.72 21.16
C VAL A 648 2.83 12.30 21.55
N VAL A 649 3.53 11.63 20.67
CA VAL A 649 4.93 11.25 20.88
C VAL A 649 5.83 12.39 20.42
N ARG A 650 6.57 12.99 21.35
CA ARG A 650 7.45 14.16 21.14
C ARG A 650 8.81 13.77 20.55
N ALA A 651 8.77 13.07 19.42
CA ALA A 651 9.95 12.71 18.66
C ALA A 651 10.69 13.95 18.15
N LYS A 652 12.01 13.88 18.04
CA LYS A 652 12.87 15.06 17.76
C LYS A 652 13.50 14.94 16.38
N ALA A 653 13.35 15.97 15.55
CA ALA A 653 14.07 16.03 14.28
C ALA A 653 15.59 15.83 14.49
N ARG A 654 16.24 15.09 13.58
CA ARG A 654 17.69 14.83 13.67
C ARG A 654 18.54 16.08 13.63
N GLY A 655 18.07 17.12 12.94
CA GLY A 655 18.87 18.30 12.62
C GLY A 655 20.03 17.96 11.67
N GLY A 656 21.03 18.83 11.65
CA GLY A 656 22.16 18.70 10.73
C GLY A 656 21.84 19.16 9.30
N LYS A 657 22.79 18.88 8.39
CA LYS A 657 22.66 19.24 6.98
C LYS A 657 21.94 18.10 6.25
N MET A 658 20.93 18.41 5.44
CA MET A 658 20.27 17.46 4.54
C MET A 658 21.29 16.61 3.77
N GLY A 659 21.10 15.29 3.76
CA GLY A 659 22.03 14.30 3.19
C GLY A 659 23.25 13.97 4.06
N PHE A 660 23.47 14.69 5.17
CA PHE A 660 24.60 14.54 6.09
C PHE A 660 24.11 14.71 7.54
N VAL A 661 23.21 13.81 7.94
CA VAL A 661 22.56 13.84 9.25
C VAL A 661 23.17 12.81 10.21
N PRO A 662 23.11 13.05 11.54
CA PRO A 662 23.47 12.04 12.52
C PRO A 662 22.64 10.76 12.38
N GLN A 663 23.20 9.62 12.77
CA GLN A 663 22.45 8.36 12.87
C GLN A 663 21.31 8.49 13.89
N LEU A 664 20.16 7.87 13.60
CA LEU A 664 19.05 7.80 14.54
C LEU A 664 19.41 6.99 15.79
N THR A 665 18.88 7.46 16.92
CA THR A 665 19.00 6.80 18.22
C THR A 665 17.63 6.77 18.88
N GLU A 666 17.46 5.93 19.91
CA GLU A 666 16.25 5.90 20.73
C GLU A 666 15.91 7.28 21.33
N ASN A 667 16.92 8.10 21.64
CA ASN A 667 16.73 9.46 22.14
C ASN A 667 16.11 10.42 21.11
N THR A 668 16.28 10.13 19.82
CA THR A 668 15.73 10.92 18.71
C THR A 668 14.32 10.46 18.36
N LEU A 669 14.10 9.14 18.32
CA LEU A 669 12.79 8.58 18.02
C LEU A 669 11.82 8.78 19.20
N VAL A 670 12.24 8.59 20.45
CA VAL A 670 11.34 8.62 21.62
C VAL A 670 10.25 7.53 21.49
N PRO A 671 10.34 6.40 22.21
CA PRO A 671 9.37 5.31 22.07
C PRO A 671 7.96 5.70 22.55
N ILE A 672 6.94 4.91 22.17
CA ILE A 672 5.58 5.06 22.71
C ILE A 672 5.60 4.75 24.21
N SER A 673 5.21 5.70 25.05
CA SER A 673 5.22 5.50 26.51
C SER A 673 3.96 4.81 26.97
N GLN A 674 4.08 3.76 27.80
CA GLN A 674 2.93 3.14 28.45
C GLN A 674 2.09 4.14 29.26
N THR A 675 2.77 5.04 29.99
CA THR A 675 2.16 6.16 30.73
C THR A 675 2.82 7.46 30.26
N PRO A 676 2.24 8.17 29.28
CA PRO A 676 2.77 9.44 28.80
C PRO A 676 2.68 10.54 29.86
N ASN A 677 3.42 11.63 29.67
CA ASN A 677 3.21 12.82 30.49
C ASN A 677 1.78 13.33 30.28
N GLN A 678 1.17 13.91 31.32
CA GLN A 678 -0.19 14.47 31.22
C GLN A 678 -0.34 15.51 30.10
N GLN A 679 0.74 16.20 29.74
CA GLN A 679 0.77 17.20 28.66
C GLN A 679 0.88 16.58 27.26
N ASP A 680 1.02 15.26 27.17
CA ASP A 680 1.14 14.51 25.92
C ASP A 680 -0.04 13.53 25.73
N VAL A 681 -0.90 13.35 26.74
CA VAL A 681 -2.10 12.50 26.65
C VAL A 681 -3.10 13.07 25.65
N ILE A 682 -3.59 12.21 24.76
CA ILE A 682 -4.75 12.45 23.91
C ILE A 682 -5.97 11.84 24.58
N THR A 683 -7.05 12.62 24.69
CA THR A 683 -8.33 12.11 25.23
C THR A 683 -9.43 12.18 24.19
N THR A 684 -10.40 11.28 24.31
CA THR A 684 -11.58 11.24 23.45
C THR A 684 -12.83 11.16 24.30
N GLU A 685 -13.90 11.82 23.86
CA GLU A 685 -15.17 11.85 24.57
C GLU A 685 -16.31 12.15 23.57
N ASN A 686 -17.16 11.16 23.30
CA ASN A 686 -18.42 11.31 22.56
C ASN A 686 -18.32 12.18 21.29
N GLY A 687 -17.44 11.80 20.35
CA GLY A 687 -17.25 12.55 19.10
C GLY A 687 -16.19 13.65 19.17
N LYS A 688 -15.59 13.90 20.32
CA LYS A 688 -14.54 14.92 20.48
C LYS A 688 -13.19 14.25 20.71
N ILE A 689 -12.16 14.69 19.98
CA ILE A 689 -10.76 14.38 20.27
C ILE A 689 -10.07 15.63 20.82
N ILE A 690 -9.37 15.48 21.95
CA ILE A 690 -8.59 16.54 22.59
C ILE A 690 -7.11 16.21 22.44
N LEU A 691 -6.41 17.02 21.63
CA LEU A 691 -4.99 16.91 21.37
C LEU A 691 -4.21 17.90 22.24
N PRO A 692 -3.10 17.48 22.84
CA PRO A 692 -2.15 18.42 23.39
C PRO A 692 -1.43 19.19 22.26
N ASN A 693 -1.00 20.42 22.54
CA ASN A 693 -0.27 21.24 21.55
C ASN A 693 1.03 20.58 21.11
#